data_AF-A0AAQ3XM63-F1
#
_entry.id   AF-A0AAQ3XM63-F1
#
_cell.length_a   1.000
_cell.length_b   1.000
_cell.length_c   1.000
_cell.angle_alpha   90.00
_cell.angle_beta   90.00
_cell.angle_gamma   90.00
#
_symmetry.space_group_name_H-M   'P 1'
#
loop_
_entity.id
_entity.type
_entity.pdbx_description
1 polymer ?
#
loop_
_entity_poly.entity_id
_entity_poly.type
_entity_poly.pdbx_seq_one_letter_code
_entity_poly.pdbx_strand_id
1 'polypeptide(L)'
;MEMPAPHGSRECPAPMPPGTWIVAREEATLVVRDSTAFPLAEIWAALDRFHARVMEGLCRRIDEETLAEADRLRLRSNLNRLRTCSIVDRLAGIIAAEPGSTQPGAVGASRLLAACREVGAALGISLQAPANMAFDHDDLASAVRIAEASRVRTRRLLLRADWWSNSAGPFVAFLGEDRRAVAILPGAGGRHIIVDPGAGTRRELTRATAAELAPEAVMFYRPLPSGALTVRDLLKFGAATVRADLLRIILAALCLGLLALATPLVTKLLIDSVLPRAEVDQLLICAIALIVVTLVTGGFQVMQGIAMLRLESRLDWVLQAAVVDRLLRMPAGFFRNFSVGDLADRTLGVEAVRTIVTGRAIRGCLALVSSAFSFAVMLILDIRLGLLAAALAVLRVAMVVAISLVRLSEERESLYQQGWLEGLVLQLLTGVGKLRIANATMQALSIWVERFSRQKRHFIASQRAGNLQKSLEAAFPALATLLIFALAQTTSGARPVHELGTFLAFYAAFGLSLAAVGEWALALGELLVAIPRIERIKPIISTATEISDERKSVGEIGGSIEFANVSFRYGDSGPLILDDVSLSVGTGEYLAIVGPSGSGKSTLFRLLLGFEKPESGVIFVDGKSLETIDVGLLRRDVGVVLQNSRLASGSVYENICGAAQLSIDQAWEIARLAGFDRDLEAMPMGMQTLVAEGVNTLSGGQRQRLLIARALAHRPRLLLMDEATSALDNRSQAIVSDSISRFNLTRVVIAHRLSTVQSADRIVVLDGGRIVQTGSFAELMARPGLFADFAERQLI
;
A
#
# COMPACT_ATOMS: atom_id res chain seq x y z
N MET A 1 7.91 -14.35 35.42
CA MET A 1 6.91 -15.29 35.95
C MET A 1 6.19 -14.58 37.08
N GLU A 2 4.90 -14.30 36.96
CA GLU A 2 4.15 -13.66 38.05
C GLU A 2 3.88 -14.70 39.13
N MET A 3 4.49 -14.55 40.30
CA MET A 3 4.23 -15.42 41.45
C MET A 3 3.20 -14.75 42.37
N PRO A 4 2.09 -15.42 42.72
CA PRO A 4 1.14 -14.89 43.68
C PRO A 4 1.67 -15.09 45.11
N ALA A 5 1.65 -13.98 45.87
CA ALA A 5 1.86 -13.80 47.31
C ALA A 5 3.24 -14.19 47.93
N PRO A 6 3.94 -13.24 48.60
CA PRO A 6 5.08 -13.56 49.45
C PRO A 6 4.59 -14.05 50.82
N HIS A 7 4.87 -15.31 51.18
CA HIS A 7 4.48 -15.90 52.45
C HIS A 7 5.70 -16.34 53.27
N GLY A 8 5.72 -15.96 54.55
CA GLY A 8 6.23 -16.72 55.70
C GLY A 8 7.72 -17.12 55.76
N SER A 9 8.39 -16.69 56.83
CA SER A 9 9.82 -16.85 57.16
C SER A 9 10.33 -18.28 57.44
N ARG A 10 9.82 -19.33 56.78
CA ARG A 10 10.25 -20.74 57.01
C ARG A 10 10.32 -21.64 55.77
N GLU A 11 10.39 -21.11 54.55
CA GLU A 11 10.42 -21.94 53.34
C GLU A 11 11.69 -21.81 52.47
N CYS A 12 11.99 -22.91 51.75
CA CYS A 12 13.17 -23.14 50.89
C CYS A 12 13.40 -22.03 49.86
N PRO A 13 14.67 -21.82 49.43
CA PRO A 13 15.02 -20.86 48.39
C PRO A 13 14.35 -21.20 47.04
N ALA A 14 14.07 -20.18 46.22
CA ALA A 14 13.61 -20.37 44.85
C ALA A 14 14.80 -20.27 43.86
N PRO A 15 15.08 -21.30 43.04
CA PRO A 15 16.19 -21.27 42.10
C PRO A 15 15.89 -20.31 40.96
N MET A 16 16.84 -19.42 40.67
CA MET A 16 16.69 -18.35 39.69
C MET A 16 17.84 -18.42 38.67
N PRO A 17 17.57 -18.80 37.40
CA PRO A 17 18.59 -18.81 36.38
C PRO A 17 18.96 -17.38 35.93
N PRO A 18 20.18 -17.18 35.40
CA PRO A 18 20.62 -15.89 34.87
C PRO A 18 19.64 -15.36 33.81
N GLY A 19 19.26 -14.08 33.91
CA GLY A 19 18.33 -13.43 32.98
C GLY A 19 16.85 -13.50 33.39
N THR A 20 16.53 -14.04 34.56
CA THR A 20 15.16 -14.07 35.08
C THR A 20 14.89 -12.86 35.99
N TRP A 21 13.76 -12.18 35.79
CA TRP A 21 13.31 -11.07 36.64
C TRP A 21 12.08 -11.47 37.46
N ILE A 22 12.09 -11.10 38.75
CA ILE A 22 10.94 -11.21 39.66
C ILE A 22 10.37 -9.82 39.86
N VAL A 23 9.04 -9.72 39.86
CA VAL A 23 8.32 -8.50 40.20
C VAL A 23 7.50 -8.80 41.45
N ALA A 24 7.80 -8.10 42.55
CA ALA A 24 6.97 -8.14 43.75
C ALA A 24 5.76 -7.24 43.55
N ARG A 25 4.56 -7.71 43.92
CA ARG A 25 3.32 -6.92 43.84
C ARG A 25 3.11 -5.98 45.03
N GLU A 26 3.86 -6.18 46.11
CA GLU A 26 3.85 -5.39 47.34
C GLU A 26 5.29 -5.13 47.79
N GLU A 27 5.51 -4.19 48.72
CA GLU A 27 6.85 -3.97 49.30
C GLU A 27 7.35 -5.24 49.97
N ALA A 28 8.47 -5.77 49.48
CA ALA A 28 9.05 -7.01 49.96
C ALA A 28 10.58 -6.92 50.02
N THR A 29 11.17 -7.54 51.05
CA THR A 29 12.62 -7.64 51.22
C THR A 29 13.13 -8.95 50.63
N LEU A 30 14.00 -8.88 49.63
CA LEU A 30 14.58 -10.05 48.97
C LEU A 30 15.97 -10.35 49.56
N VAL A 31 16.22 -11.60 49.97
CA VAL A 31 17.55 -12.08 50.37
C VAL A 31 18.08 -13.00 49.28
N VAL A 32 19.15 -12.59 48.60
CA VAL A 32 19.80 -13.38 47.56
C VAL A 32 21.05 -14.03 48.12
N ARG A 33 21.23 -15.32 47.86
CA ARG A 33 22.44 -16.08 48.21
C ARG A 33 22.88 -16.93 47.03
N ASP A 34 24.17 -17.16 46.94
CA ASP A 34 24.73 -18.07 45.94
C ASP A 34 24.29 -19.51 46.23
N SER A 35 24.05 -20.28 45.18
CA SER A 35 23.75 -21.72 45.25
C SER A 35 24.75 -22.53 46.07
N THR A 36 26.03 -22.10 46.11
CA THR A 36 27.09 -22.72 46.91
C THR A 36 26.88 -22.62 48.42
N ALA A 37 26.00 -21.73 48.88
CA ALA A 37 25.70 -21.51 50.30
C ALA A 37 24.61 -22.43 50.85
N PHE A 38 24.01 -23.30 50.03
CA PHE A 38 22.91 -24.19 50.43
C PHE A 38 23.33 -25.67 50.42
N PRO A 39 22.85 -26.48 51.37
CA PRO A 39 22.99 -27.93 51.32
C PRO A 39 22.29 -28.49 50.08
N LEU A 40 22.88 -29.52 49.44
CA LEU A 40 22.34 -30.13 48.23
C LEU A 40 20.88 -30.59 48.38
N ALA A 41 20.50 -31.10 49.55
CA ALA A 41 19.13 -31.52 49.87
C ALA A 41 18.12 -30.37 49.81
N GLU A 42 18.51 -29.15 50.22
CA GLU A 42 17.63 -27.98 50.15
C GLU A 42 17.47 -27.49 48.71
N ILE A 43 18.50 -27.65 47.87
CA ILE A 43 18.47 -27.30 46.44
C ILE A 43 17.51 -28.22 45.68
N TRP A 44 17.53 -29.53 45.95
CA TRP A 44 16.60 -30.47 45.32
C TRP A 44 15.15 -30.19 45.71
N ALA A 45 14.88 -29.96 47.00
CA ALA A 45 13.54 -29.60 47.47
C ALA A 45 13.04 -28.25 46.92
N ALA A 46 13.96 -27.33 46.62
CA ALA A 46 13.68 -26.05 45.97
C ALA A 46 13.33 -26.20 44.48
N LEU A 47 14.08 -27.05 43.75
CA LEU A 47 13.82 -27.33 42.34
C LEU A 47 12.48 -28.05 42.12
N ASP A 48 12.14 -29.03 42.95
CA ASP A 48 10.86 -29.74 42.84
C ASP A 48 9.67 -28.79 43.02
N ARG A 49 9.75 -27.87 43.99
CA ARG A 49 8.72 -26.84 44.19
C ARG A 49 8.67 -25.83 43.04
N PHE A 50 9.82 -25.46 42.48
CA PHE A 50 9.86 -24.60 41.30
C PHE A 50 9.15 -25.26 40.11
N HIS A 51 9.45 -26.54 39.83
CA HIS A 51 8.78 -27.29 38.76
C HIS A 51 7.28 -27.40 39.01
N ALA A 52 6.84 -27.69 40.24
CA ALA A 52 5.43 -27.74 40.58
C ALA A 52 4.71 -26.40 40.30
N ARG A 53 5.32 -25.28 40.68
CA ARG A 53 4.78 -23.92 40.43
C ARG A 53 4.75 -23.56 38.94
N VAL A 54 5.77 -23.97 38.18
CA VAL A 54 5.81 -23.78 36.72
C VAL A 54 4.69 -24.58 36.05
N MET A 55 4.48 -25.84 36.47
CA MET A 55 3.40 -26.68 35.96
C MET A 55 2.03 -26.09 36.29
N GLU A 56 1.83 -25.61 37.52
CA GLU A 56 0.58 -24.93 37.92
C GLU A 56 0.32 -23.67 37.09
N GLY A 57 1.36 -22.86 36.85
CA GLY A 57 1.28 -21.68 35.99
C GLY A 57 0.98 -22.00 34.52
N LEU A 58 1.52 -23.11 34.01
CA LEU A 58 1.21 -23.61 32.67
C LEU A 58 -0.22 -24.10 32.56
N CYS A 59 -0.70 -24.91 33.52
CA CYS A 59 -2.08 -25.38 33.56
C CYS A 59 -3.07 -24.20 33.58
N ARG A 60 -2.84 -23.20 34.44
CA ARG A 60 -3.70 -22.02 34.50
C ARG A 60 -3.75 -21.26 33.17
N ARG A 61 -2.61 -21.15 32.48
CA ARG A 61 -2.54 -20.46 31.18
C ARG A 61 -3.27 -21.23 30.08
N ILE A 62 -3.18 -22.56 30.10
CA ILE A 62 -3.96 -23.42 29.21
C ILE A 62 -5.45 -23.25 29.49
N ASP A 63 -5.88 -23.24 30.75
CA ASP A 63 -7.30 -23.02 31.11
C ASP A 63 -7.81 -21.65 30.65
N GLU A 64 -7.02 -20.59 30.82
CA GLU A 64 -7.35 -19.24 30.34
C GLU A 64 -7.49 -19.19 28.81
N GLU A 65 -6.61 -19.85 28.06
CA GLU A 65 -6.72 -19.96 26.59
C GLU A 65 -7.96 -20.77 26.19
N THR A 66 -8.26 -21.85 26.91
CA THR A 66 -9.42 -22.71 26.63
C THR A 66 -10.74 -21.98 26.91
N LEU A 67 -10.80 -21.18 27.97
CA LEU A 67 -11.93 -20.29 28.29
C LEU A 67 -12.11 -19.21 27.23
N ALA A 68 -11.02 -18.58 26.77
CA ALA A 68 -11.07 -17.59 25.70
C ALA A 68 -11.57 -18.21 24.37
N GLU A 69 -11.21 -19.46 24.08
CA GLU A 69 -11.68 -20.19 22.92
C GLU A 69 -13.16 -20.61 23.04
N ALA A 70 -13.60 -21.01 24.23
CA ALA A 70 -15.01 -21.30 24.51
C ALA A 70 -15.90 -20.05 24.36
N ASP A 71 -15.44 -18.88 24.82
CA ASP A 71 -16.15 -17.62 24.64
C ASP A 71 -16.20 -17.21 23.16
N ARG A 72 -15.12 -17.44 22.41
CA ARG A 72 -15.10 -17.24 20.96
C ARG A 72 -16.12 -18.13 20.24
N LEU A 73 -16.26 -19.39 20.65
CA LEU A 73 -17.25 -20.32 20.11
C LEU A 73 -18.69 -19.94 20.48
N ARG A 74 -18.94 -19.47 21.72
CA ARG A 74 -20.25 -18.94 22.14
C ARG A 74 -20.66 -17.72 21.32
N LEU A 75 -19.73 -16.80 21.07
CA LEU A 75 -19.97 -15.61 20.26
C LEU A 75 -20.34 -15.98 18.82
N ARG A 76 -19.66 -16.99 18.25
CA ARG A 76 -19.97 -17.55 16.93
C ARG A 76 -21.35 -18.25 16.89
N SER A 77 -21.71 -18.97 17.94
CA SER A 77 -23.03 -19.62 18.05
C SER A 77 -24.17 -18.61 18.11
N ASN A 78 -24.01 -17.52 18.87
CA ASN A 78 -24.99 -16.43 18.91
C ASN A 78 -25.17 -15.75 17.55
N LEU A 79 -24.09 -15.53 16.80
CA LEU A 79 -24.16 -15.01 15.42
C LEU A 79 -24.89 -15.95 14.47
N ASN A 80 -24.68 -17.27 14.60
CA ASN A 80 -25.43 -18.26 13.82
C ASN A 80 -26.91 -18.25 14.20
N ARG A 81 -27.25 -18.11 15.49
CA ARG A 81 -28.64 -18.07 15.95
C ARG A 81 -29.38 -16.84 15.43
N LEU A 82 -28.73 -15.66 15.41
CA LEU A 82 -29.27 -14.44 14.79
C LEU A 82 -29.49 -14.63 13.28
N ARG A 83 -28.58 -15.32 12.58
CA ARG A 83 -28.76 -15.71 11.18
C ARG A 83 -29.95 -16.64 10.98
N THR A 84 -30.11 -17.65 11.83
CA THR A 84 -31.25 -18.58 11.76
C THR A 84 -32.56 -17.84 11.97
N CYS A 85 -32.64 -16.90 12.93
CA CYS A 85 -33.82 -16.04 13.10
C CYS A 85 -34.09 -15.20 11.83
N SER A 86 -33.06 -14.63 11.19
CA SER A 86 -33.23 -13.89 9.93
C SER A 86 -33.71 -14.74 8.75
N ILE A 87 -33.46 -16.06 8.80
CA ILE A 87 -33.94 -17.03 7.80
C ILE A 87 -35.40 -17.42 8.11
N VAL A 88 -35.76 -17.57 9.38
CA VAL A 88 -37.14 -17.79 9.82
C VAL A 88 -38.01 -16.56 9.50
N ASP A 89 -37.49 -15.34 9.65
CA ASP A 89 -38.18 -14.10 9.26
C ASP A 89 -38.37 -14.00 7.73
N ARG A 90 -37.40 -14.47 6.95
CA ARG A 90 -37.57 -14.58 5.48
C ARG A 90 -38.58 -15.66 5.08
N LEU A 91 -38.64 -16.77 5.81
CA LEU A 91 -39.66 -17.81 5.58
C LEU A 91 -41.05 -17.35 6.02
N ALA A 92 -41.15 -16.55 7.08
CA ALA A 92 -42.39 -15.91 7.51
C ALA A 92 -42.86 -14.87 6.48
N GLY A 93 -41.93 -14.13 5.86
CA GLY A 93 -42.20 -13.20 4.76
C GLY A 93 -42.68 -13.87 3.46
N ILE A 94 -42.40 -15.17 3.26
CA ILE A 94 -42.89 -15.93 2.09
C ILE A 94 -44.37 -16.35 2.26
N ILE A 95 -44.88 -16.44 3.50
CA ILE A 95 -46.27 -16.85 3.78
C ILE A 95 -47.25 -15.66 3.63
N ALA A 96 -46.78 -14.42 3.73
CA ALA A 96 -47.59 -13.22 3.54
C ALA A 96 -47.28 -12.57 2.18
N ALA A 97 -47.75 -13.19 1.09
CA ALA A 97 -47.75 -12.58 -0.22
C ALA A 97 -49.05 -11.78 -0.44
N GLU A 98 -48.97 -10.45 -0.44
CA GLU A 98 -49.95 -9.61 -1.13
C GLU A 98 -49.30 -8.90 -2.33
N PRO A 99 -49.93 -8.93 -3.52
CA PRO A 99 -49.41 -8.28 -4.70
C PRO A 99 -49.95 -6.85 -4.87
N GLY A 100 -49.03 -5.92 -5.13
CA GLY A 100 -49.31 -4.70 -5.90
C GLY A 100 -49.69 -3.46 -5.10
N SER A 101 -48.75 -2.53 -5.00
CA SER A 101 -49.07 -1.11 -5.24
C SER A 101 -47.84 -0.34 -5.71
N THR A 102 -48.01 0.24 -6.90
CA THR A 102 -47.46 1.50 -7.42
C THR A 102 -46.46 2.26 -6.54
N GLN A 103 -45.32 2.60 -7.16
CA GLN A 103 -44.40 3.64 -6.69
C GLN A 103 -45.13 4.92 -6.29
N PRO A 104 -44.69 5.52 -5.17
CA PRO A 104 -44.48 6.96 -5.15
C PRO A 104 -43.09 7.31 -4.60
N GLY A 105 -42.39 8.21 -5.30
CA GLY A 105 -41.45 9.15 -4.69
C GLY A 105 -40.12 8.62 -4.16
N ALA A 106 -39.07 8.86 -4.92
CA ALA A 106 -37.69 8.79 -4.46
C ALA A 106 -37.39 9.83 -3.36
N VAL A 107 -37.47 9.48 -2.07
CA VAL A 107 -36.66 10.06 -0.96
C VAL A 107 -36.55 9.02 0.16
N GLY A 108 -35.43 8.30 0.20
CA GLY A 108 -35.13 7.33 1.24
C GLY A 108 -33.72 6.78 1.07
N ALA A 109 -32.74 7.67 0.92
CA ALA A 109 -31.34 7.24 0.96
C ALA A 109 -31.08 6.66 2.36
N SER A 110 -30.72 5.37 2.43
CA SER A 110 -30.30 4.70 3.67
C SER A 110 -29.37 5.59 4.49
N ARG A 111 -29.61 5.66 5.81
CA ARG A 111 -28.81 6.46 6.76
C ARG A 111 -27.32 6.15 6.61
N LEU A 112 -26.98 4.87 6.39
CA LEU A 112 -25.63 4.44 6.08
C LEU A 112 -25.05 5.07 4.80
N LEU A 113 -25.82 5.14 3.72
CA LEU A 113 -25.36 5.78 2.48
C LEU A 113 -25.08 7.28 2.70
N ALA A 114 -25.92 7.96 3.48
CA ALA A 114 -25.71 9.36 3.82
C ALA A 114 -24.47 9.56 4.70
N ALA A 115 -24.23 8.68 5.69
CA ALA A 115 -23.02 8.71 6.52
C ALA A 115 -21.77 8.46 5.69
N CYS A 116 -21.81 7.46 4.80
CA CYS A 116 -20.77 7.20 3.83
C CYS A 116 -20.50 8.45 2.97
N ARG A 117 -21.53 9.10 2.42
CA ARG A 117 -21.38 10.31 1.59
C ARG A 117 -20.74 11.48 2.33
N GLU A 118 -21.04 11.71 3.61
CA GLU A 118 -20.36 12.73 4.41
C GLU A 118 -18.87 12.43 4.59
N VAL A 119 -18.52 11.18 4.90
CA VAL A 119 -17.11 10.75 4.99
C VAL A 119 -16.43 10.83 3.62
N GLY A 120 -17.13 10.44 2.56
CA GLY A 120 -16.69 10.56 1.18
C GLY A 120 -16.42 12.02 0.80
N ALA A 121 -17.32 12.94 1.10
CA ALA A 121 -17.15 14.38 0.86
C ALA A 121 -15.93 14.94 1.60
N ALA A 122 -15.71 14.54 2.87
CA ALA A 122 -14.54 14.93 3.63
C ALA A 122 -13.22 14.39 3.04
N LEU A 123 -13.25 13.21 2.41
CA LEU A 123 -12.12 12.61 1.70
C LEU A 123 -12.01 13.06 0.23
N GLY A 124 -13.00 13.77 -0.31
CA GLY A 124 -13.09 14.10 -1.73
C GLY A 124 -13.36 12.90 -2.65
N ILE A 125 -14.21 11.96 -2.21
CA ILE A 125 -14.61 10.74 -2.91
C ILE A 125 -16.12 10.77 -3.16
N SER A 126 -16.56 10.46 -4.38
CA SER A 126 -17.98 10.26 -4.70
C SER A 126 -18.39 8.81 -4.44
N LEU A 127 -19.14 8.56 -3.37
CA LEU A 127 -19.70 7.24 -3.07
C LEU A 127 -21.09 7.06 -3.68
N GLN A 128 -21.25 5.99 -4.45
CA GLN A 128 -22.48 5.60 -5.15
C GLN A 128 -23.18 4.43 -4.46
N ALA A 129 -24.50 4.37 -4.58
CA ALA A 129 -25.29 3.26 -4.09
C ALA A 129 -25.23 2.06 -5.07
N PRO A 130 -25.20 0.81 -4.60
CA PRO A 130 -25.33 -0.35 -5.47
C PRO A 130 -26.71 -0.38 -6.15
N ALA A 131 -26.78 -0.79 -7.42
CA ALA A 131 -28.01 -0.72 -8.23
C ALA A 131 -29.19 -1.58 -7.73
N ASN A 132 -28.94 -2.64 -6.95
CA ASN A 132 -29.95 -3.66 -6.57
C ASN A 132 -30.10 -3.87 -5.05
N MET A 133 -29.83 -2.87 -4.21
CA MET A 133 -29.83 -3.05 -2.75
C MET A 133 -31.14 -2.62 -2.09
N ALA A 134 -31.85 -3.57 -1.46
CA ALA A 134 -32.78 -3.27 -0.37
C ALA A 134 -31.96 -2.95 0.88
N PHE A 135 -32.04 -1.71 1.37
CA PHE A 135 -31.28 -1.26 2.53
C PHE A 135 -32.00 -1.62 3.84
N ASP A 136 -32.04 -2.91 4.19
CA ASP A 136 -32.74 -3.33 5.42
C ASP A 136 -31.93 -3.12 6.71
N HIS A 137 -30.58 -3.13 6.66
CA HIS A 137 -29.74 -3.01 7.86
C HIS A 137 -28.48 -2.13 7.68
N ASP A 138 -28.27 -1.23 8.65
CA ASP A 138 -27.08 -0.37 8.81
C ASP A 138 -25.90 -1.19 9.39
N ASP A 139 -25.39 -2.16 8.62
CA ASP A 139 -24.30 -3.04 9.03
C ASP A 139 -22.98 -2.75 8.30
N LEU A 140 -21.87 -3.15 8.94
CA LEU A 140 -20.51 -3.11 8.38
C LEU A 140 -20.42 -3.73 6.98
N ALA A 141 -21.12 -4.85 6.75
CA ALA A 141 -21.14 -5.54 5.46
C ALA A 141 -21.81 -4.71 4.36
N SER A 142 -22.82 -3.91 4.70
CA SER A 142 -23.46 -2.97 3.77
C SER A 142 -22.53 -1.80 3.43
N ALA A 143 -21.76 -1.31 4.41
CA ALA A 143 -20.77 -0.25 4.18
C ALA A 143 -19.65 -0.70 3.22
N VAL A 144 -19.16 -1.93 3.39
CA VAL A 144 -18.16 -2.54 2.48
C VAL A 144 -18.72 -2.69 1.08
N ARG A 145 -19.99 -3.14 0.92
CA ARG A 145 -20.64 -3.24 -0.39
C ARG A 145 -20.80 -1.89 -1.10
N ILE A 146 -21.13 -0.82 -0.36
CA ILE A 146 -21.18 0.56 -0.91
C ILE A 146 -19.80 0.97 -1.43
N ALA A 147 -18.74 0.66 -0.67
CA ALA A 147 -17.37 0.96 -1.08
C ALA A 147 -16.95 0.14 -2.30
N GLU A 148 -17.31 -1.14 -2.38
CA GLU A 148 -17.06 -1.99 -3.56
C GLU A 148 -17.77 -1.44 -4.81
N ALA A 149 -19.04 -1.06 -4.70
CA ALA A 149 -19.79 -0.43 -5.77
C ALA A 149 -19.17 0.90 -6.21
N SER A 150 -18.59 1.64 -5.27
CA SER A 150 -17.87 2.90 -5.53
C SER A 150 -16.41 2.69 -5.92
N ARG A 151 -15.91 1.44 -5.99
CA ARG A 151 -14.51 1.07 -6.26
C ARG A 151 -13.49 1.69 -5.31
N VAL A 152 -13.87 1.79 -4.04
CA VAL A 152 -13.08 2.37 -2.96
C VAL A 152 -12.63 1.26 -2.02
N ARG A 153 -11.35 1.25 -1.66
CA ARG A 153 -10.83 0.30 -0.67
C ARG A 153 -11.28 0.70 0.73
N THR A 154 -11.60 -0.30 1.55
CA THR A 154 -12.01 -0.12 2.94
C THR A 154 -11.01 -0.73 3.90
N ARG A 155 -10.91 -0.14 5.09
CA ARG A 155 -10.27 -0.76 6.26
C ARG A 155 -11.27 -0.85 7.39
N ARG A 156 -11.39 -2.05 7.97
CA ARG A 156 -12.10 -2.24 9.24
C ARG A 156 -11.24 -1.69 10.37
N LEU A 157 -11.82 -0.81 11.17
CA LEU A 157 -11.21 -0.25 12.36
C LEU A 157 -11.84 -0.89 13.59
N LEU A 158 -10.99 -1.19 14.58
CA LEU A 158 -11.43 -1.58 15.91
C LEU A 158 -11.13 -0.43 16.87
N LEU A 159 -12.18 0.21 17.35
CA LEU A 159 -12.13 1.36 18.25
C LEU A 159 -11.76 0.88 19.66
N ARG A 160 -10.46 0.90 19.98
CA ARG A 160 -9.93 0.59 21.32
C ARG A 160 -10.11 1.76 22.28
N ALA A 161 -9.86 1.55 23.58
CA ALA A 161 -9.87 2.65 24.56
C ALA A 161 -8.97 3.82 24.09
N ASP A 162 -9.46 5.05 24.30
CA ASP A 162 -8.80 6.32 23.97
C ASP A 162 -8.58 6.62 22.47
N TRP A 163 -9.24 5.90 21.56
CA TRP A 163 -9.11 6.12 20.11
C TRP A 163 -9.39 7.58 19.68
N TRP A 164 -10.29 8.28 20.37
CA TRP A 164 -10.70 9.66 20.05
C TRP A 164 -9.58 10.70 20.21
N SER A 165 -8.50 10.34 20.91
CA SER A 165 -7.31 11.18 21.11
C SER A 165 -6.25 11.03 20.01
N ASN A 166 -6.29 9.90 19.26
CA ASN A 166 -5.20 9.46 18.39
C ASN A 166 -5.64 9.05 16.97
N SER A 167 -6.88 9.37 16.56
CA SER A 167 -7.41 8.90 15.26
C SER A 167 -6.85 9.62 14.03
N ALA A 168 -6.67 8.84 12.96
CA ALA A 168 -5.93 9.20 11.76
C ALA A 168 -6.80 9.52 10.53
N GLY A 169 -8.04 9.99 10.70
CA GLY A 169 -8.83 10.54 9.59
C GLY A 169 -10.35 10.31 9.70
N PRO A 170 -11.11 10.66 8.64
CA PRO A 170 -12.55 10.44 8.55
C PRO A 170 -12.94 8.96 8.44
N PHE A 171 -13.97 8.52 9.15
CA PHE A 171 -14.49 7.14 9.06
C PHE A 171 -15.97 7.05 9.45
N VAL A 172 -16.62 5.94 9.09
CA VAL A 172 -18.01 5.62 9.46
C VAL A 172 -18.01 4.72 10.68
N ALA A 173 -18.82 5.06 11.67
CA ALA A 173 -19.03 4.28 12.89
C ALA A 173 -20.53 4.02 13.11
N PHE A 174 -20.86 3.20 14.10
CA PHE A 174 -22.24 2.85 14.44
C PHE A 174 -22.54 3.21 15.89
N LEU A 175 -23.65 3.91 16.14
CA LEU A 175 -24.01 4.48 17.44
C LEU A 175 -25.17 3.70 18.10
N GLY A 176 -25.00 3.35 19.37
CA GLY A 176 -26.00 2.68 20.20
C GLY A 176 -26.27 1.22 19.85
N GLU A 177 -27.19 0.58 20.58
CA GLU A 177 -27.58 -0.83 20.36
C GLU A 177 -28.25 -1.05 18.99
N ASP A 178 -28.96 -0.03 18.48
CA ASP A 178 -29.61 -0.04 17.15
C ASP A 178 -28.63 0.11 15.97
N ARG A 179 -27.31 0.19 16.24
CA ARG A 179 -26.21 0.36 15.24
C ARG A 179 -26.49 1.44 14.19
N ARG A 180 -26.90 2.64 14.63
CA ARG A 180 -27.18 3.75 13.71
C ARG A 180 -25.90 4.26 13.05
N ALA A 181 -25.86 4.32 11.72
CA ALA A 181 -24.66 4.75 11.00
C ALA A 181 -24.39 6.26 11.17
N VAL A 182 -23.18 6.61 11.62
CA VAL A 182 -22.73 7.99 11.86
C VAL A 182 -21.36 8.23 11.21
N ALA A 183 -21.11 9.46 10.76
CA ALA A 183 -19.83 9.86 10.20
C ALA A 183 -18.97 10.57 11.27
N ILE A 184 -17.72 10.14 11.42
CA ILE A 184 -16.75 10.76 12.31
C ILE A 184 -15.74 11.52 11.47
N LEU A 185 -15.68 12.83 11.67
CA LEU A 185 -14.85 13.77 10.89
C LEU A 185 -13.81 14.45 11.79
N PRO A 186 -12.59 14.73 11.28
CA PRO A 186 -11.62 15.52 12.02
C PRO A 186 -12.08 16.98 12.15
N GLY A 187 -12.07 17.51 13.37
CA GLY A 187 -12.39 18.89 13.71
C GLY A 187 -11.15 19.75 14.00
N ALA A 188 -11.38 21.00 14.39
CA ALA A 188 -10.31 21.93 14.77
C ALA A 188 -9.63 21.48 16.08
N GLY A 189 -8.30 21.69 16.18
CA GLY A 189 -7.56 21.42 17.41
C GLY A 189 -7.36 19.95 17.80
N GLY A 190 -7.58 19.00 16.88
CA GLY A 190 -7.43 17.57 17.15
C GLY A 190 -8.67 16.91 17.77
N ARG A 191 -9.77 17.66 17.88
CA ARG A 191 -11.06 17.13 18.32
C ARG A 191 -11.83 16.54 17.13
N HIS A 192 -12.78 15.65 17.40
CA HIS A 192 -13.57 14.98 16.36
C HIS A 192 -15.01 15.50 16.37
N ILE A 193 -15.64 15.51 15.20
CA ILE A 193 -17.05 15.87 15.03
C ILE A 193 -17.79 14.62 14.63
N ILE A 194 -18.88 14.32 15.33
CA ILE A 194 -19.84 13.29 14.94
C ILE A 194 -20.95 13.96 14.12
N VAL A 195 -21.20 13.43 12.93
CA VAL A 195 -22.26 13.87 12.02
C VAL A 195 -23.25 12.72 11.91
N ASP A 196 -24.46 12.96 12.42
CA ASP A 196 -25.60 12.06 12.21
C ASP A 196 -26.41 12.59 11.02
N PRO A 197 -26.36 11.94 9.86
CA PRO A 197 -27.08 12.39 8.68
C PRO A 197 -28.59 12.14 8.76
N GLY A 198 -29.05 11.23 9.63
CA GLY A 198 -30.47 10.97 9.84
C GLY A 198 -31.14 12.04 10.71
N ALA A 199 -30.40 12.57 11.69
CA ALA A 199 -30.86 13.66 12.56
C ALA A 199 -30.43 15.06 12.07
N GLY A 200 -29.53 15.15 11.09
CA GLY A 200 -28.94 16.40 10.61
C GLY A 200 -28.06 17.11 11.66
N THR A 201 -27.66 16.42 12.73
CA THR A 201 -26.92 17.02 13.84
C THR A 201 -25.42 16.86 13.68
N ARG A 202 -24.68 17.95 13.86
CA ARG A 202 -23.21 17.97 13.99
C ARG A 202 -22.86 18.27 15.44
N ARG A 203 -22.22 17.32 16.13
CA ARG A 203 -21.83 17.47 17.55
C ARG A 203 -20.35 17.21 17.73
N GLU A 204 -19.77 17.83 18.75
CA GLU A 204 -18.39 17.54 19.14
C GLU A 204 -18.34 16.17 19.83
N LEU A 205 -17.33 15.36 19.49
CA LEU A 205 -17.16 14.04 20.06
C LEU A 205 -16.63 14.16 21.49
N THR A 206 -17.47 13.84 22.47
CA THR A 206 -17.08 13.76 23.89
C THR A 206 -16.75 12.32 24.29
N ARG A 207 -16.07 12.14 25.44
CA ARG A 207 -15.75 10.81 25.98
C ARG A 207 -17.00 9.94 26.19
N ALA A 208 -18.11 10.54 26.60
CA ALA A 208 -19.39 9.85 26.78
C ALA A 208 -19.94 9.33 25.44
N THR A 209 -20.00 10.20 24.43
CA THR A 209 -20.46 9.83 23.08
C THR A 209 -19.53 8.84 22.39
N ALA A 210 -18.23 8.87 22.70
CA ALA A 210 -17.26 7.92 22.18
C ALA A 210 -17.44 6.50 22.76
N ALA A 211 -17.97 6.38 23.98
CA ALA A 211 -18.24 5.10 24.64
C ALA A 211 -19.52 4.43 24.12
N GLU A 212 -20.46 5.21 23.56
CA GLU A 212 -21.71 4.70 22.96
C GLU A 212 -21.53 4.16 21.54
N LEU A 213 -20.33 4.33 20.95
CA LEU A 213 -20.04 3.82 19.62
C LEU A 213 -19.69 2.33 19.68
N ALA A 214 -20.21 1.59 18.71
CA ALA A 214 -19.81 0.21 18.50
C ALA A 214 -18.29 0.11 18.29
N PRO A 215 -17.64 -0.97 18.78
CA PRO A 215 -16.19 -1.13 18.68
C PRO A 215 -15.69 -1.29 17.24
N GLU A 216 -16.57 -1.40 16.26
CA GLU A 216 -16.23 -1.62 14.86
C GLU A 216 -16.62 -0.43 14.00
N ALA A 217 -15.71 -0.01 13.13
CA ALA A 217 -15.89 1.10 12.21
C ALA A 217 -15.28 0.79 10.83
N VAL A 218 -15.63 1.58 9.82
CA VAL A 218 -15.09 1.47 8.46
C VAL A 218 -14.46 2.78 8.05
N MET A 219 -13.20 2.70 7.62
CA MET A 219 -12.49 3.80 6.98
C MET A 219 -12.34 3.56 5.49
N PHE A 220 -12.45 4.63 4.70
CA PHE A 220 -12.26 4.59 3.25
C PHE A 220 -10.89 5.14 2.88
N TYR A 221 -10.25 4.51 1.89
CA TYR A 221 -9.03 5.03 1.28
C TYR A 221 -9.36 5.81 0.02
N ARG A 222 -8.83 7.02 -0.11
CA ARG A 222 -8.98 7.82 -1.32
C ARG A 222 -8.16 7.22 -2.47
N PRO A 223 -8.78 6.72 -3.55
CA PRO A 223 -8.03 6.20 -4.69
C PRO A 223 -7.46 7.34 -5.55
N LEU A 224 -6.39 7.05 -6.30
CA LEU A 224 -5.94 7.92 -7.39
C LEU A 224 -6.91 7.82 -8.58
N PRO A 225 -7.13 8.92 -9.35
CA PRO A 225 -7.98 8.87 -10.52
C PRO A 225 -7.53 7.83 -11.55
N SER A 226 -8.48 7.17 -12.21
CA SER A 226 -8.24 6.02 -13.10
C SER A 226 -7.45 6.38 -14.38
N GLY A 227 -7.50 7.63 -14.82
CA GLY A 227 -6.79 8.12 -16.02
C GLY A 227 -5.27 8.21 -15.87
N ALA A 228 -4.58 8.55 -16.95
CA ALA A 228 -3.14 8.85 -16.94
C ALA A 228 -2.87 10.11 -16.10
N LEU A 229 -1.99 10.01 -15.11
CA LEU A 229 -1.70 11.10 -14.18
C LEU A 229 -0.31 11.69 -14.41
N THR A 230 -0.18 12.96 -14.04
CA THR A 230 1.11 13.64 -13.95
C THR A 230 1.59 13.75 -12.50
N VAL A 231 2.87 14.03 -12.32
CA VAL A 231 3.46 14.30 -10.99
C VAL A 231 2.74 15.47 -10.30
N ARG A 232 2.29 16.46 -11.08
CA ARG A 232 1.52 17.62 -10.57
C ARG A 232 0.21 17.19 -9.93
N ASP A 233 -0.45 16.17 -10.47
CA ASP A 233 -1.71 15.68 -9.93
C ASP A 233 -1.50 14.94 -8.61
N LEU A 234 -0.38 14.22 -8.48
CA LEU A 234 0.04 13.58 -7.22
C LEU A 234 0.33 14.63 -6.13
N LEU A 235 1.01 15.73 -6.50
CA LEU A 235 1.26 16.86 -5.59
C LEU A 235 -0.05 17.54 -5.15
N LYS A 236 -0.98 17.80 -6.09
CA LYS A 236 -2.30 18.36 -5.77
C LYS A 236 -3.12 17.44 -4.87
N PHE A 237 -3.05 16.13 -5.12
CA PHE A 237 -3.72 15.11 -4.33
C PHE A 237 -3.24 15.11 -2.89
N GLY A 238 -1.92 15.13 -2.68
CA GLY A 238 -1.32 15.26 -1.34
C GLY A 238 -1.65 16.59 -0.68
N ALA A 239 -1.47 17.72 -1.39
CA ALA A 239 -1.65 19.07 -0.84
C ALA A 239 -3.07 19.32 -0.31
N ALA A 240 -4.11 18.71 -0.89
CA ALA A 240 -5.49 18.83 -0.43
C ALA A 240 -5.66 18.36 1.03
N THR A 241 -4.91 17.34 1.45
CA THR A 241 -5.01 16.72 2.78
C THR A 241 -4.33 17.54 3.87
N VAL A 242 -3.43 18.46 3.50
CA VAL A 242 -2.49 19.08 4.45
C VAL A 242 -2.49 20.61 4.40
N ARG A 243 -3.50 21.22 3.78
CA ARG A 243 -3.61 22.68 3.60
C ARG A 243 -3.49 23.46 4.92
N ALA A 244 -4.07 22.95 6.00
CA ALA A 244 -4.05 23.62 7.30
C ALA A 244 -2.64 23.66 7.92
N ASP A 245 -1.87 22.57 7.85
CA ASP A 245 -0.51 22.56 8.38
C ASP A 245 0.44 23.35 7.48
N LEU A 246 0.23 23.34 6.15
CA LEU A 246 0.96 24.21 5.22
C LEU A 246 0.75 25.69 5.55
N LEU A 247 -0.49 26.11 5.83
CA LEU A 247 -0.78 27.49 6.26
C LEU A 247 -0.07 27.84 7.57
N ARG A 248 -0.08 26.95 8.57
CA ARG A 248 0.64 27.14 9.84
C ARG A 248 2.14 27.30 9.63
N ILE A 249 2.72 26.48 8.75
CA ILE A 249 4.15 26.53 8.40
C ILE A 249 4.50 27.86 7.72
N ILE A 250 3.68 28.31 6.76
CA ILE A 250 3.89 29.60 6.07
C ILE A 250 3.78 30.77 7.07
N LEU A 251 2.76 30.76 7.93
CA LEU A 251 2.57 31.80 8.94
C LEU A 251 3.74 31.83 9.94
N ALA A 252 4.16 30.67 10.43
CA ALA A 252 5.31 30.55 11.34
C ALA A 252 6.58 31.11 10.70
N ALA A 253 6.83 30.81 9.43
CA ALA A 253 7.99 31.31 8.72
C ALA A 253 7.95 32.81 8.47
N LEU A 254 6.78 33.39 8.19
CA LEU A 254 6.63 34.84 8.08
C LEU A 254 6.95 35.51 9.43
N CYS A 255 6.45 34.98 10.54
CA CYS A 255 6.78 35.45 11.88
C CYS A 255 8.28 35.31 12.17
N LEU A 256 8.88 34.15 11.87
CA LEU A 256 10.32 33.92 12.04
C LEU A 256 11.17 34.90 11.23
N GLY A 257 10.78 35.18 9.97
CA GLY A 257 11.46 36.16 9.13
C GLY A 257 11.41 37.58 9.70
N LEU A 258 10.25 38.00 10.23
CA LEU A 258 10.08 39.29 10.90
C LEU A 258 10.87 39.37 12.22
N LEU A 259 10.81 38.33 13.05
CA LEU A 259 11.57 38.28 14.31
C LEU A 259 13.09 38.29 14.07
N ALA A 260 13.55 37.70 12.96
CA ALA A 260 14.96 37.67 12.63
C ALA A 260 15.53 39.07 12.29
N LEU A 261 14.68 40.02 11.91
CA LEU A 261 15.09 41.43 11.73
C LEU A 261 15.40 42.13 13.05
N ALA A 262 14.87 41.64 14.18
CA ALA A 262 15.11 42.27 15.48
C ALA A 262 16.62 42.28 15.82
N THR A 263 17.35 41.21 15.49
CA THR A 263 18.77 41.08 15.84
C THR A 263 19.63 42.18 15.21
N PRO A 264 19.63 42.40 13.87
CA PRO A 264 20.36 43.51 13.26
C PRO A 264 19.98 44.90 13.79
N LEU A 265 18.68 45.16 14.00
CA LEU A 265 18.21 46.47 14.47
C LEU A 265 18.62 46.75 15.92
N VAL A 266 18.49 45.75 16.80
CA VAL A 266 18.90 45.88 18.21
C VAL A 266 20.43 46.01 18.30
N THR A 267 21.19 45.28 17.49
CA THR A 267 22.65 45.44 17.42
C THR A 267 23.03 46.87 17.01
N LYS A 268 22.36 47.46 16.01
CA LYS A 268 22.56 48.86 15.62
C LYS A 268 22.33 49.80 16.81
N LEU A 269 21.17 49.69 17.44
CA LEU A 269 20.76 50.56 18.54
C LEU A 269 21.72 50.47 19.73
N LEU A 270 22.16 49.24 20.05
CA LEU A 270 23.08 48.97 21.15
C LEU A 270 24.44 49.65 20.94
N ILE A 271 24.97 49.67 19.71
CA ILE A 271 26.30 50.20 19.41
C ILE A 271 26.28 51.72 19.15
N ASP A 272 25.27 52.22 18.43
CA ASP A 272 25.23 53.62 18.01
C ASP A 272 24.70 54.54 19.14
N SER A 273 23.84 54.03 20.04
CA SER A 273 23.18 54.86 21.05
C SER A 273 23.41 54.44 22.50
N VAL A 274 23.37 53.15 22.82
CA VAL A 274 23.41 52.67 24.22
C VAL A 274 24.83 52.62 24.78
N LEU A 275 25.77 52.02 24.05
CA LEU A 275 27.17 51.90 24.48
C LEU A 275 27.87 53.26 24.65
N PRO A 276 27.76 54.22 23.70
CA PRO A 276 28.43 55.51 23.80
C PRO A 276 27.89 56.39 24.94
N ARG A 277 26.63 56.21 25.33
CA ARG A 277 25.97 56.97 26.41
C ARG A 277 26.08 56.32 27.79
N ALA A 278 26.65 55.11 27.87
CA ALA A 278 26.78 54.31 29.10
C ALA A 278 25.45 54.11 29.86
N GLU A 279 24.32 54.04 29.15
CA GLU A 279 22.98 53.88 29.73
C GLU A 279 22.71 52.40 30.07
N VAL A 280 23.08 51.99 31.30
CA VAL A 280 22.96 50.59 31.78
C VAL A 280 21.51 50.08 31.72
N ASP A 281 20.54 50.95 31.96
CA ASP A 281 19.11 50.60 31.93
C ASP A 281 18.66 50.21 30.50
N GLN A 282 19.09 50.96 29.48
CA GLN A 282 18.77 50.65 28.08
C GLN A 282 19.48 49.38 27.59
N LEU A 283 20.69 49.11 28.10
CA LEU A 283 21.43 47.87 27.82
C LEU A 283 20.66 46.65 28.34
N LEU A 284 20.13 46.73 29.57
CA LEU A 284 19.33 45.66 30.16
C LEU A 284 18.03 45.41 29.36
N ILE A 285 17.35 46.47 28.92
CA ILE A 285 16.15 46.35 28.07
C ILE A 285 16.48 45.66 26.74
N CYS A 286 17.58 46.02 26.08
CA CYS A 286 18.00 45.39 24.82
C CYS A 286 18.35 43.91 25.03
N ALA A 287 19.03 43.57 26.12
CA ALA A 287 19.37 42.19 26.46
C ALA A 287 18.11 41.34 26.71
N ILE A 288 17.16 41.86 27.51
CA ILE A 288 15.87 41.20 27.75
C ILE A 288 15.10 41.04 26.44
N ALA A 289 15.06 42.06 25.58
CA ALA A 289 14.40 41.99 24.27
C ALA A 289 14.98 40.88 23.38
N LEU A 290 16.31 40.75 23.30
CA LEU A 290 16.97 39.68 22.54
C LEU A 290 16.67 38.28 23.11
N ILE A 291 16.63 38.13 24.43
CA ILE A 291 16.26 36.87 25.09
C ILE A 291 14.81 36.50 24.74
N VAL A 292 13.88 37.45 24.83
CA VAL A 292 12.47 37.24 24.47
C VAL A 292 12.33 36.87 22.99
N VAL A 293 12.99 37.59 22.08
CA VAL A 293 13.00 37.26 20.65
C VAL A 293 13.53 35.86 20.40
N THR A 294 14.60 35.46 21.08
CA THR A 294 15.19 34.11 20.94
C THR A 294 14.23 33.03 21.45
N LEU A 295 13.58 33.24 22.60
CA LEU A 295 12.60 32.31 23.16
C LEU A 295 11.37 32.14 22.25
N VAL A 296 10.84 33.26 21.75
CA VAL A 296 9.70 33.25 20.82
C VAL A 296 10.08 32.59 19.49
N THR A 297 11.27 32.87 18.95
CA THR A 297 11.81 32.21 17.75
C THR A 297 11.91 30.70 17.96
N GLY A 298 12.43 30.24 19.10
CA GLY A 298 12.48 28.82 19.46
C GLY A 298 11.10 28.18 19.53
N GLY A 299 10.11 28.86 20.12
CA GLY A 299 8.71 28.40 20.14
C GLY A 299 8.12 28.20 18.74
N PHE A 300 8.32 29.17 17.84
CA PHE A 300 7.89 29.06 16.44
C PHE A 300 8.60 27.94 15.68
N GLN A 301 9.90 27.72 15.92
CA GLN A 301 10.67 26.62 15.33
C GLN A 301 10.14 25.25 15.78
N VAL A 302 9.84 25.08 17.06
CA VAL A 302 9.22 23.85 17.59
C VAL A 302 7.85 23.62 16.97
N MET A 303 7.00 24.65 16.93
CA MET A 303 5.69 24.58 16.29
C MET A 303 5.81 24.19 14.81
N GLN A 304 6.73 24.81 14.07
CA GLN A 304 7.01 24.50 12.67
C GLN A 304 7.52 23.07 12.49
N GLY A 305 8.40 22.59 13.37
CA GLY A 305 8.90 21.22 13.37
C GLY A 305 7.79 20.19 13.57
N ILE A 306 6.90 20.41 14.53
CA ILE A 306 5.73 19.54 14.78
C ILE A 306 4.77 19.56 13.58
N ALA A 307 4.49 20.74 13.02
CA ALA A 307 3.64 20.86 11.84
C ALA A 307 4.25 20.12 10.63
N MET A 308 5.57 20.17 10.46
CA MET A 308 6.29 19.45 9.42
C MET A 308 6.21 17.93 9.60
N LEU A 309 6.42 17.42 10.82
CA LEU A 309 6.28 15.98 11.12
C LEU A 309 4.86 15.45 10.86
N ARG A 310 3.83 16.26 11.17
CA ARG A 310 2.43 15.92 10.85
C ARG A 310 2.18 15.94 9.35
N LEU A 311 2.76 16.90 8.63
CA LEU A 311 2.66 17.00 7.18
C LEU A 311 3.30 15.77 6.51
N GLU A 312 4.50 15.39 6.95
CA GLU A 312 5.24 14.21 6.51
C GLU A 312 4.44 12.92 6.69
N SER A 313 4.03 12.61 7.92
CA SER A 313 3.30 11.37 8.23
C SER A 313 1.95 11.27 7.50
N ARG A 314 1.22 12.38 7.34
CA ARG A 314 -0.04 12.41 6.59
C ARG A 314 0.16 12.27 5.08
N LEU A 315 1.26 12.75 4.51
CA LEU A 315 1.53 12.51 3.10
C LEU A 315 1.97 11.07 2.85
N ASP A 316 2.81 10.49 3.71
CA ASP A 316 3.23 9.09 3.60
C ASP A 316 2.01 8.16 3.52
N TRP A 317 1.15 8.24 4.53
CA TRP A 317 0.05 7.30 4.66
C TRP A 317 -0.94 7.41 3.48
N VAL A 318 -1.17 8.62 2.95
CA VAL A 318 -2.10 8.86 1.83
C VAL A 318 -1.47 8.44 0.52
N LEU A 319 -0.25 8.90 0.22
CA LEU A 319 0.39 8.67 -1.07
C LEU A 319 0.79 7.20 -1.23
N GLN A 320 1.36 6.57 -0.19
CA GLN A 320 1.79 5.18 -0.27
C GLN A 320 0.60 4.23 -0.46
N ALA A 321 -0.49 4.43 0.31
CA ALA A 321 -1.70 3.62 0.15
C ALA A 321 -2.32 3.79 -1.25
N ALA A 322 -2.38 5.03 -1.75
CA ALA A 322 -3.00 5.32 -3.05
C ALA A 322 -2.17 4.82 -4.23
N VAL A 323 -0.83 4.82 -4.13
CA VAL A 323 0.06 4.29 -5.16
C VAL A 323 0.05 2.77 -5.19
N VAL A 324 0.02 2.10 -4.03
CA VAL A 324 -0.15 0.65 -3.97
C VAL A 324 -1.52 0.23 -4.52
N ASP A 325 -2.60 0.92 -4.16
CA ASP A 325 -3.93 0.65 -4.74
C ASP A 325 -3.91 0.84 -6.26
N ARG A 326 -3.28 1.90 -6.77
CA ARG A 326 -3.14 2.13 -8.20
C ARG A 326 -2.37 1.00 -8.88
N LEU A 327 -1.24 0.56 -8.31
CA LEU A 327 -0.44 -0.55 -8.83
C LEU A 327 -1.30 -1.81 -8.98
N LEU A 328 -2.10 -2.15 -7.97
CA LEU A 328 -3.00 -3.31 -8.00
C LEU A 328 -4.15 -3.19 -9.02
N ARG A 329 -4.44 -1.99 -9.52
CA ARG A 329 -5.47 -1.73 -10.55
C ARG A 329 -4.88 -1.61 -11.96
N MET A 330 -3.58 -1.86 -12.14
CA MET A 330 -2.93 -1.78 -13.45
C MET A 330 -3.24 -2.99 -14.33
N PRO A 331 -3.26 -2.80 -15.66
CA PRO A 331 -3.36 -3.91 -16.60
C PRO A 331 -2.23 -4.93 -16.43
N ALA A 332 -2.51 -6.22 -16.61
CA ALA A 332 -1.51 -7.28 -16.49
C ALA A 332 -0.29 -7.07 -17.42
N GLY A 333 -0.50 -6.50 -18.61
CA GLY A 333 0.58 -6.16 -19.55
C GLY A 333 1.63 -5.18 -18.99
N PHE A 334 1.26 -4.31 -18.04
CA PHE A 334 2.21 -3.40 -17.40
C PHE A 334 3.31 -4.17 -16.64
N PHE A 335 2.93 -5.22 -15.90
CA PHE A 335 3.85 -5.99 -15.05
C PHE A 335 4.87 -6.79 -15.85
N ARG A 336 4.63 -7.08 -17.14
CA ARG A 336 5.60 -7.77 -18.01
C ARG A 336 6.86 -6.97 -18.27
N ASN A 337 6.77 -5.65 -18.22
CA ASN A 337 7.87 -4.75 -18.57
C ASN A 337 8.86 -4.51 -17.42
N PHE A 338 8.56 -5.04 -16.22
CA PHE A 338 9.34 -4.76 -15.02
C PHE A 338 9.60 -6.04 -14.21
N SER A 339 10.72 -6.06 -13.47
CA SER A 339 10.94 -7.10 -12.47
C SER A 339 10.22 -6.77 -11.17
N VAL A 340 9.91 -7.79 -10.35
CA VAL A 340 9.26 -7.60 -9.05
C VAL A 340 10.09 -6.70 -8.13
N GLY A 341 11.42 -6.85 -8.13
CA GLY A 341 12.34 -5.99 -7.38
C GLY A 341 12.29 -4.53 -7.86
N ASP A 342 12.39 -4.30 -9.18
CA ASP A 342 12.31 -2.94 -9.74
C ASP A 342 10.95 -2.26 -9.46
N LEU A 343 9.83 -3.00 -9.53
CA LEU A 343 8.52 -2.45 -9.16
C LEU A 343 8.40 -2.12 -7.68
N ALA A 344 8.95 -2.95 -6.79
CA ALA A 344 8.96 -2.68 -5.35
C ALA A 344 9.69 -1.37 -5.06
N ASP A 345 10.89 -1.19 -5.63
CA ASP A 345 11.71 0.02 -5.50
C ASP A 345 11.00 1.26 -6.08
N ARG A 346 10.42 1.16 -7.27
CA ARG A 346 9.62 2.26 -7.88
C ARG A 346 8.41 2.67 -7.04
N THR A 347 7.77 1.70 -6.39
CA THR A 347 6.61 1.93 -5.51
C THR A 347 7.04 2.66 -4.23
N LEU A 348 8.21 2.33 -3.68
CA LEU A 348 8.81 3.05 -2.56
C LEU A 348 9.33 4.44 -2.97
N GLY A 349 9.58 4.68 -4.26
CA GLY A 349 9.94 5.98 -4.83
C GLY A 349 8.94 7.13 -4.58
N VAL A 350 7.73 6.84 -4.07
CA VAL A 350 6.78 7.84 -3.54
C VAL A 350 7.41 8.72 -2.47
N GLU A 351 8.35 8.18 -1.68
CA GLU A 351 9.09 8.94 -0.67
C GLU A 351 9.78 10.15 -1.29
N ALA A 352 10.28 10.06 -2.53
CA ALA A 352 10.90 11.19 -3.21
C ALA A 352 9.90 12.31 -3.53
N VAL A 353 8.66 11.98 -3.87
CA VAL A 353 7.60 12.98 -4.07
C VAL A 353 7.25 13.64 -2.74
N ARG A 354 7.22 12.86 -1.65
CA ARG A 354 7.07 13.41 -0.30
C ARG A 354 8.23 14.34 0.04
N THR A 355 9.49 13.94 -0.09
CA THR A 355 10.62 14.78 0.32
C THR A 355 10.69 16.10 -0.46
N ILE A 356 10.14 16.16 -1.67
CA ILE A 356 9.93 17.41 -2.41
C ILE A 356 8.86 18.28 -1.74
N VAL A 357 7.75 17.71 -1.27
CA VAL A 357 6.68 18.47 -0.62
C VAL A 357 6.99 18.79 0.84
N THR A 358 7.71 17.95 1.54
CA THR A 358 7.87 18.01 3.00
C THR A 358 9.32 18.17 3.44
N GLY A 359 10.26 18.28 2.52
CA GLY A 359 11.69 18.35 2.83
C GLY A 359 12.21 19.78 2.83
N ARG A 360 13.46 19.95 2.36
CA ARG A 360 14.11 21.26 2.29
C ARG A 360 13.44 22.21 1.32
N ALA A 361 12.64 21.75 0.35
CA ALA A 361 11.95 22.62 -0.61
C ALA A 361 11.07 23.68 0.06
N ILE A 362 10.16 23.27 0.96
CA ILE A 362 9.31 24.22 1.70
C ILE A 362 10.17 25.14 2.56
N ARG A 363 11.11 24.57 3.36
CA ARG A 363 12.00 25.37 4.22
C ARG A 363 12.82 26.39 3.42
N GLY A 364 13.30 26.02 2.24
CA GLY A 364 14.04 26.87 1.32
C GLY A 364 13.17 27.99 0.75
N CYS A 365 11.95 27.69 0.28
CA CYS A 365 11.02 28.74 -0.17
C CYS A 365 10.69 29.73 0.95
N LEU A 366 10.58 29.26 2.19
CA LEU A 366 10.36 30.11 3.36
C LEU A 366 11.61 30.92 3.71
N ALA A 367 12.79 30.30 3.63
CA ALA A 367 14.06 30.98 3.82
C ALA A 367 14.25 32.10 2.78
N LEU A 368 13.80 31.91 1.53
CA LEU A 368 13.82 32.96 0.51
C LEU A 368 13.01 34.20 0.93
N VAL A 369 11.85 34.01 1.57
CA VAL A 369 11.05 35.12 2.11
C VAL A 369 11.83 35.87 3.20
N SER A 370 12.42 35.15 4.17
CA SER A 370 13.25 35.76 5.21
C SER A 370 14.50 36.45 4.64
N SER A 371 15.10 35.88 3.59
CA SER A 371 16.24 36.47 2.88
C SER A 371 15.87 37.81 2.25
N ALA A 372 14.70 37.93 1.65
CA ALA A 372 14.23 39.17 1.04
C ALA A 372 14.13 40.31 2.08
N PHE A 373 13.65 40.03 3.29
CA PHE A 373 13.61 41.00 4.39
C PHE A 373 15.01 41.44 4.82
N SER A 374 15.92 40.50 5.05
CA SER A 374 17.31 40.81 5.42
C SER A 374 18.04 41.58 4.31
N PHE A 375 17.76 41.24 3.06
CA PHE A 375 18.33 41.92 1.89
C PHE A 375 17.81 43.35 1.74
N ALA A 376 16.53 43.58 2.00
CA ALA A 376 15.95 44.92 2.02
C ALA A 376 16.61 45.81 3.09
N VAL A 377 16.78 45.30 4.31
CA VAL A 377 17.50 46.01 5.38
C VAL A 377 18.93 46.33 4.95
N MET A 378 19.61 45.37 4.33
CA MET A 378 20.99 45.53 3.86
C MET A 378 21.13 46.65 2.81
N LEU A 379 20.21 46.73 1.84
CA LEU A 379 20.19 47.81 0.82
C LEU A 379 19.89 49.19 1.42
N ILE A 380 19.04 49.26 2.45
CA ILE A 380 18.70 50.50 3.16
C ILE A 380 19.92 51.02 3.96
N LEU A 381 20.69 50.12 4.56
CA LEU A 381 21.89 50.48 5.32
C LEU A 381 23.05 50.92 4.41
N ASP A 382 23.40 50.11 3.40
CA ASP A 382 24.43 50.44 2.42
C ASP A 382 24.17 49.75 1.07
N ILE A 383 23.90 50.57 0.05
CA ILE A 383 23.60 50.08 -1.30
C ILE A 383 24.80 49.42 -2.00
N ARG A 384 26.03 49.86 -1.74
CA ARG A 384 27.24 49.32 -2.41
C ARG A 384 27.62 47.96 -1.83
N LEU A 385 27.68 47.87 -0.50
CA LEU A 385 27.93 46.58 0.17
C LEU A 385 26.76 45.62 -0.08
N GLY A 386 25.53 46.14 -0.16
CA GLY A 386 24.34 45.34 -0.48
C GLY A 386 24.36 44.75 -1.90
N LEU A 387 24.85 45.49 -2.90
CA LEU A 387 25.04 44.98 -4.27
C LEU A 387 26.10 43.86 -4.32
N LEU A 388 27.22 44.00 -3.60
CA LEU A 388 28.23 42.94 -3.50
C LEU A 388 27.63 41.68 -2.86
N ALA A 389 26.89 41.84 -1.76
CA ALA A 389 26.20 40.72 -1.12
C ALA A 389 25.16 40.05 -2.04
N ALA A 390 24.47 40.81 -2.90
CA ALA A 390 23.62 40.25 -3.96
C ALA A 390 24.42 39.38 -4.94
N ALA A 391 25.55 39.90 -5.42
CA ALA A 391 26.42 39.18 -6.35
C ALA A 391 26.93 37.87 -5.73
N LEU A 392 27.32 37.90 -4.45
CA LEU A 392 27.74 36.71 -3.70
C LEU A 392 26.58 35.72 -3.52
N ALA A 393 25.37 36.20 -3.21
CA ALA A 393 24.19 35.35 -3.12
C ALA A 393 23.88 34.64 -4.44
N VAL A 394 23.91 35.37 -5.57
CA VAL A 394 23.71 34.80 -6.92
C VAL A 394 24.82 33.80 -7.25
N LEU A 395 26.08 34.12 -6.95
CA LEU A 395 27.22 33.22 -7.15
C LEU A 395 27.04 31.90 -6.39
N ARG A 396 26.59 31.96 -5.14
CA ARG A 396 26.32 30.75 -4.32
C ARG A 396 25.25 29.88 -4.96
N VAL A 397 24.14 30.47 -5.39
CA VAL A 397 23.04 29.75 -6.05
C VAL A 397 23.53 29.09 -7.34
N ALA A 398 24.25 29.85 -8.18
CA ALA A 398 24.80 29.34 -9.44
C ALA A 398 25.76 28.16 -9.20
N MET A 399 26.63 28.26 -8.19
CA MET A 399 27.55 27.20 -7.79
C MET A 399 26.80 25.92 -7.38
N VAL A 400 25.78 26.06 -6.53
CA VAL A 400 24.97 24.91 -6.07
C VAL A 400 24.22 24.26 -7.23
N VAL A 401 23.61 25.05 -8.12
CA VAL A 401 22.87 24.53 -9.28
C VAL A 401 23.82 23.83 -10.25
N ALA A 402 24.97 24.41 -10.59
CA ALA A 402 25.93 23.81 -11.50
C ALA A 402 26.42 22.43 -11.00
N ILE A 403 26.77 22.33 -9.71
CA ILE A 403 27.18 21.05 -9.12
C ILE A 403 26.03 20.05 -9.09
N SER A 404 24.81 20.52 -8.79
CA SER A 404 23.61 19.66 -8.75
C SER A 404 23.24 19.10 -10.12
N LEU A 405 23.47 19.85 -11.21
CA LEU A 405 23.24 19.37 -12.58
C LEU A 405 24.24 18.27 -12.99
N VAL A 406 25.50 18.37 -12.58
CA VAL A 406 26.49 17.30 -12.78
C VAL A 406 26.14 16.08 -11.92
N ARG A 407 25.70 16.31 -10.68
CA ARG A 407 25.28 15.25 -9.76
C ARG A 407 24.04 14.51 -10.27
N LEU A 408 23.12 15.21 -10.93
CA LEU A 408 21.88 14.65 -11.50
C LEU A 408 22.15 13.47 -12.44
N SER A 409 23.09 13.61 -13.37
CA SER A 409 23.37 12.57 -14.38
C SER A 409 23.90 11.29 -13.74
N GLU A 410 24.78 11.43 -12.75
CA GLU A 410 25.33 10.31 -11.98
C GLU A 410 24.28 9.63 -11.10
N GLU A 411 23.41 10.43 -10.45
CA GLU A 411 22.31 9.89 -9.63
C GLU A 411 21.31 9.09 -10.49
N ARG A 412 21.00 9.57 -11.71
CA ARG A 412 20.09 8.88 -12.64
C ARG A 412 20.62 7.50 -13.00
N GLU A 413 21.88 7.39 -13.38
CA GLU A 413 22.47 6.09 -13.75
C GLU A 413 22.63 5.17 -12.53
N SER A 414 22.96 5.73 -11.36
CA SER A 414 23.04 4.97 -10.11
C SER A 414 21.71 4.29 -9.76
N LEU A 415 20.59 5.02 -9.84
CA LEU A 415 19.25 4.51 -9.56
C LEU A 415 18.76 3.49 -10.60
N TYR A 416 19.13 3.67 -11.87
CA TYR A 416 18.79 2.70 -12.92
C TYR A 416 19.46 1.34 -12.66
N GLN A 417 20.76 1.33 -12.35
CA GLN A 417 21.47 0.09 -12.02
C GLN A 417 21.01 -0.51 -10.69
N GLN A 418 20.60 0.32 -9.72
CA GLN A 418 20.05 -0.15 -8.44
C GLN A 418 18.78 -1.00 -8.64
N GLY A 419 17.78 -0.49 -9.37
CA GLY A 419 16.55 -1.25 -9.62
C GLY A 419 16.79 -2.58 -10.34
N TRP A 420 17.76 -2.60 -11.27
CA TRP A 420 18.18 -3.83 -11.94
C TRP A 420 18.86 -4.82 -10.98
N LEU A 421 19.75 -4.34 -10.10
CA LEU A 421 20.44 -5.16 -9.10
C LEU A 421 19.46 -5.78 -8.10
N GLU A 422 18.47 -5.03 -7.63
CA GLU A 422 17.43 -5.53 -6.74
C GLU A 422 16.59 -6.63 -7.43
N GLY A 423 16.28 -6.44 -8.71
CA GLY A 423 15.67 -7.48 -9.54
C GLY A 423 16.53 -8.73 -9.67
N LEU A 424 17.83 -8.58 -9.94
CA LEU A 424 18.78 -9.69 -10.05
C LEU A 424 18.87 -10.47 -8.73
N VAL A 425 19.00 -9.78 -7.59
CA VAL A 425 19.09 -10.45 -6.27
C VAL A 425 17.87 -11.33 -6.03
N LEU A 426 16.66 -10.85 -6.34
CA LEU A 426 15.44 -11.65 -6.21
C LEU A 426 15.45 -12.86 -7.17
N GLN A 427 15.93 -12.70 -8.39
CA GLN A 427 16.09 -13.81 -9.35
C GLN A 427 17.10 -14.86 -8.86
N LEU A 428 18.22 -14.43 -8.27
CA LEU A 428 19.22 -15.32 -7.70
C LEU A 428 18.68 -16.10 -6.50
N LEU A 429 17.92 -15.44 -5.62
CA LEU A 429 17.30 -16.08 -4.45
C LEU A 429 16.24 -17.11 -4.87
N THR A 430 15.35 -16.73 -5.80
CA THR A 430 14.32 -17.64 -6.32
C THR A 430 14.89 -18.79 -7.17
N GLY A 431 16.04 -18.56 -7.81
CA GLY A 431 16.75 -19.53 -8.66
C GLY A 431 17.86 -20.31 -7.97
N VAL A 432 18.06 -20.17 -6.66
CA VAL A 432 19.24 -20.69 -5.96
C VAL A 432 19.43 -22.20 -6.13
N GLY A 433 18.33 -22.97 -6.15
CA GLY A 433 18.37 -24.41 -6.40
C GLY A 433 18.97 -24.75 -7.76
N LYS A 434 18.56 -24.04 -8.82
CA LYS A 434 19.09 -24.23 -10.18
C LYS A 434 20.57 -23.86 -10.26
N LEU A 435 20.97 -22.78 -9.60
CA LEU A 435 22.36 -22.34 -9.55
C LEU A 435 23.26 -23.36 -8.82
N ARG A 436 22.77 -23.97 -7.74
CA ARG A 436 23.50 -25.02 -7.03
C ARG A 436 23.64 -26.30 -7.86
N ILE A 437 22.58 -26.73 -8.53
CA ILE A 437 22.60 -27.91 -9.42
C ILE A 437 23.62 -27.70 -10.55
N ALA A 438 23.65 -26.51 -11.14
CA ALA A 438 24.58 -26.16 -12.21
C ALA A 438 25.99 -25.78 -11.72
N ASN A 439 26.24 -25.76 -10.40
CA ASN A 439 27.46 -25.23 -9.79
C ASN A 439 27.86 -23.83 -10.30
N ALA A 440 26.87 -22.99 -10.61
CA ALA A 440 27.03 -21.70 -11.28
C ALA A 440 26.96 -20.51 -10.31
N THR A 441 27.11 -20.73 -9.01
CA THR A 441 27.00 -19.67 -7.98
C THR A 441 28.09 -18.61 -8.13
N MET A 442 29.32 -19.00 -8.47
CA MET A 442 30.42 -18.07 -8.74
C MET A 442 30.18 -17.22 -9.99
N GLN A 443 29.57 -17.79 -11.03
CA GLN A 443 29.21 -17.06 -12.25
C GLN A 443 28.05 -16.09 -11.99
N ALA A 444 27.06 -16.48 -11.19
CA ALA A 444 26.02 -15.57 -10.74
C ALA A 444 26.59 -14.39 -9.94
N LEU A 445 27.54 -14.67 -9.04
CA LEU A 445 28.22 -13.63 -8.27
C LEU A 445 29.03 -12.68 -9.16
N SER A 446 29.73 -13.17 -10.19
CA SER A 446 30.51 -12.31 -11.08
C SER A 446 29.63 -11.32 -11.86
N ILE A 447 28.47 -11.77 -12.35
CA ILE A 447 27.47 -10.91 -13.00
C ILE A 447 26.99 -9.82 -12.04
N TRP A 448 26.70 -10.19 -10.78
CA TRP A 448 26.27 -9.23 -9.77
C TRP A 448 27.39 -8.22 -9.44
N VAL A 449 28.63 -8.68 -9.22
CA VAL A 449 29.79 -7.82 -8.89
C VAL A 449 30.09 -6.82 -10.00
N GLU A 450 30.01 -7.22 -11.27
CA GLU A 450 30.25 -6.30 -12.40
C GLU A 450 29.26 -5.12 -12.38
N ARG A 451 27.98 -5.43 -12.20
CA ARG A 451 26.89 -4.44 -12.20
C ARG A 451 26.87 -3.60 -10.94
N PHE A 452 27.12 -4.22 -9.79
CA PHE A 452 27.30 -3.53 -8.52
C PHE A 452 28.47 -2.54 -8.58
N SER A 453 29.57 -2.91 -9.23
CA SER A 453 30.73 -2.03 -9.42
C SER A 453 30.40 -0.84 -10.33
N ARG A 454 29.59 -1.02 -11.38
CA ARG A 454 29.08 0.08 -12.21
C ARG A 454 28.18 1.02 -11.40
N GLN A 455 27.19 0.47 -10.68
CA GLN A 455 26.30 1.24 -9.80
C GLN A 455 27.08 2.04 -8.75
N LYS A 456 28.08 1.41 -8.11
CA LYS A 456 28.93 2.07 -7.10
C LYS A 456 29.84 3.14 -7.68
N ARG A 457 30.32 3.01 -8.91
CA ARG A 457 31.08 4.09 -9.57
C ARG A 457 30.25 5.36 -9.73
N HIS A 458 29.03 5.23 -10.26
CA HIS A 458 28.09 6.36 -10.38
C HIS A 458 27.67 6.92 -9.02
N PHE A 459 27.41 6.04 -8.05
CA PHE A 459 27.12 6.47 -6.67
C PHE A 459 28.28 7.28 -6.05
N ILE A 460 29.52 6.80 -6.21
CA ILE A 460 30.71 7.51 -5.70
C ILE A 460 30.91 8.82 -6.46
N ALA A 461 30.68 8.87 -7.77
CA ALA A 461 30.75 10.11 -8.55
C ALA A 461 29.72 11.14 -8.07
N SER A 462 28.45 10.73 -7.89
CA SER A 462 27.39 11.55 -7.27
C SER A 462 27.79 12.02 -5.87
N GLN A 463 28.37 11.13 -5.05
CA GLN A 463 28.81 11.46 -3.69
C GLN A 463 30.02 12.41 -3.68
N ARG A 464 30.95 12.30 -4.64
CA ARG A 464 32.07 13.24 -4.79
C ARG A 464 31.56 14.64 -5.13
N ALA A 465 30.62 14.75 -6.06
CA ALA A 465 29.96 16.03 -6.37
C ALA A 465 29.21 16.58 -5.13
N GLY A 466 28.49 15.73 -4.40
CA GLY A 466 27.83 16.11 -3.15
C GLY A 466 28.80 16.53 -2.04
N ASN A 467 29.96 15.89 -1.92
CA ASN A 467 31.00 16.27 -0.98
C ASN A 467 31.66 17.61 -1.37
N LEU A 468 31.91 17.83 -2.67
CA LEU A 468 32.39 19.11 -3.19
C LEU A 468 31.39 20.23 -2.85
N GLN A 469 30.09 19.99 -3.05
CA GLN A 469 29.03 20.92 -2.68
C GLN A 469 29.07 21.24 -1.18
N LYS A 470 29.18 20.23 -0.31
CA LYS A 470 29.27 20.43 1.15
C LYS A 470 30.50 21.22 1.57
N SER A 471 31.66 20.92 0.98
CA SER A 471 32.91 21.64 1.28
C SER A 471 32.84 23.10 0.85
N LEU A 472 32.32 23.36 -0.35
CA LEU A 472 32.14 24.73 -0.84
C LEU A 472 31.13 25.49 0.02
N GLU A 473 30.04 24.85 0.42
CA GLU A 473 29.04 25.45 1.29
C GLU A 473 29.59 25.81 2.68
N ALA A 474 30.49 24.99 3.24
CA ALA A 474 31.15 25.29 4.50
C ALA A 474 32.19 26.43 4.38
N ALA A 475 32.89 26.53 3.25
CA ALA A 475 33.90 27.56 3.00
C ALA A 475 33.32 28.91 2.57
N PHE A 476 32.16 28.90 1.89
CA PHE A 476 31.55 30.09 1.29
C PHE A 476 31.30 31.23 2.29
N PRO A 477 30.72 31.00 3.49
CA PRO A 477 30.50 32.08 4.46
C PRO A 477 31.78 32.80 4.88
N ALA A 478 32.89 32.08 5.07
CA ALA A 478 34.15 32.68 5.45
C ALA A 478 34.73 33.58 4.34
N LEU A 479 34.71 33.09 3.08
CA LEU A 479 35.17 33.86 1.92
C LEU A 479 34.28 35.08 1.65
N ALA A 480 32.96 34.91 1.75
CA ALA A 480 31.99 35.98 1.55
C ALA A 480 32.15 37.07 2.62
N THR A 481 32.34 36.67 3.88
CA THR A 481 32.67 37.60 4.98
C THR A 481 33.98 38.35 4.70
N LEU A 482 35.05 37.66 4.30
CA LEU A 482 36.34 38.30 3.98
C LEU A 482 36.20 39.37 2.89
N LEU A 483 35.46 39.08 1.82
CA LEU A 483 35.22 40.03 0.71
C LEU A 483 34.41 41.26 1.16
N ILE A 484 33.39 41.06 1.99
CA ILE A 484 32.60 42.15 2.58
C ILE A 484 33.50 43.05 3.44
N PHE A 485 34.36 42.47 4.29
CA PHE A 485 35.31 43.24 5.10
C PHE A 485 36.35 43.97 4.25
N ALA A 486 36.87 43.35 3.18
CA ALA A 486 37.83 43.98 2.28
C ALA A 486 37.22 45.20 1.55
N LEU A 487 36.01 45.07 1.02
CA LEU A 487 35.31 46.18 0.36
C LEU A 487 34.88 47.28 1.34
N ALA A 488 34.49 46.91 2.55
CA ALA A 488 34.17 47.88 3.60
C ALA A 488 35.38 48.74 3.95
N GLN A 489 36.58 48.16 4.06
CA GLN A 489 37.81 48.91 4.31
C GLN A 489 38.19 49.85 3.17
N THR A 490 38.12 49.41 1.91
CA THR A 490 38.49 50.26 0.77
C THR A 490 37.51 51.41 0.55
N THR A 491 36.22 51.19 0.87
CA THR A 491 35.18 52.23 0.76
C THR A 491 35.26 53.25 1.91
N SER A 492 35.78 52.83 3.07
CA SER A 492 36.00 53.69 4.24
C SER A 492 37.06 54.78 4.03
N GLY A 493 37.90 54.67 2.99
CA GLY A 493 38.90 55.69 2.66
C GLY A 493 38.31 57.01 2.10
N ALA A 494 37.03 57.04 1.69
CA ALA A 494 36.41 58.20 1.06
C ALA A 494 35.31 58.89 1.89
N ARG A 495 34.91 58.34 3.05
CA ARG A 495 33.99 58.98 4.02
C ARG A 495 34.38 58.56 5.44
N PRO A 496 34.54 59.52 6.38
CA PRO A 496 34.70 59.17 7.77
C PRO A 496 33.38 58.59 8.27
N VAL A 497 33.43 57.31 8.66
CA VAL A 497 32.48 56.62 9.53
C VAL A 497 31.11 56.30 8.89
N HIS A 498 30.99 55.09 8.33
CA HIS A 498 29.80 54.30 8.69
C HIS A 498 29.87 54.12 10.20
N GLU A 499 28.82 54.53 10.94
CA GLU A 499 28.75 54.25 12.38
C GLU A 499 28.99 52.75 12.59
N LEU A 500 29.85 52.40 13.55
CA LEU A 500 30.25 51.01 13.80
C LEU A 500 29.03 50.09 13.97
N GLY A 501 27.92 50.61 14.51
CA GLY A 501 26.66 49.90 14.63
C GLY A 501 25.94 49.69 13.30
N THR A 502 26.03 50.63 12.35
CA THR A 502 25.48 50.45 10.98
C THR A 502 26.21 49.32 10.24
N PHE A 503 27.55 49.24 10.33
CA PHE A 503 28.30 48.13 9.73
C PHE A 503 28.03 46.80 10.43
N LEU A 504 27.98 46.77 11.76
CA LEU A 504 27.68 45.53 12.51
C LEU A 504 26.25 45.05 12.30
N ALA A 505 25.28 45.95 12.13
CA ALA A 505 23.92 45.62 11.74
C ALA A 505 23.86 45.09 10.30
N PHE A 506 24.60 45.69 9.37
CA PHE A 506 24.76 45.17 8.01
C PHE A 506 25.35 43.75 8.06
N TYR A 507 26.40 43.52 8.84
CA TYR A 507 27.07 42.23 8.96
C TYR A 507 26.14 41.16 9.55
N ALA A 508 25.35 41.50 10.57
CA ALA A 508 24.33 40.62 11.13
C ALA A 508 23.24 40.27 10.09
N ALA A 509 22.73 41.27 9.36
CA ALA A 509 21.75 41.06 8.28
C ALA A 509 22.33 40.24 7.12
N PHE A 510 23.61 40.43 6.79
CA PHE A 510 24.34 39.65 5.80
C PHE A 510 24.50 38.19 6.20
N GLY A 511 24.87 37.89 7.46
CA GLY A 511 24.97 36.52 7.95
C GLY A 511 23.62 35.78 7.86
N LEU A 512 22.54 36.47 8.25
CA LEU A 512 21.18 35.91 8.17
C LEU A 512 20.71 35.71 6.72
N SER A 513 20.96 36.70 5.84
CA SER A 513 20.60 36.58 4.42
C SER A 513 21.39 35.47 3.74
N LEU A 514 22.68 35.34 4.06
CA LEU A 514 23.54 34.31 3.54
C LEU A 514 23.08 32.93 4.00
N ALA A 515 22.77 32.73 5.27
CA ALA A 515 22.20 31.46 5.75
C ALA A 515 20.91 31.09 5.00
N ALA A 516 20.00 32.06 4.83
CA ALA A 516 18.73 31.86 4.16
C ALA A 516 18.86 31.54 2.65
N VAL A 517 19.75 32.23 1.94
CA VAL A 517 20.07 31.92 0.53
C VAL A 517 20.68 30.52 0.40
N GLY A 518 21.51 30.12 1.37
CA GLY A 518 22.08 28.77 1.45
C GLY A 518 21.03 27.68 1.53
N GLU A 519 20.13 27.79 2.50
CA GLU A 519 19.01 26.85 2.67
C GLU A 519 18.16 26.74 1.39
N TRP A 520 17.88 27.87 0.74
CA TRP A 520 17.15 27.88 -0.53
C TRP A 520 17.96 27.23 -1.68
N ALA A 521 19.25 27.52 -1.80
CA ALA A 521 20.11 26.94 -2.82
C ALA A 521 20.21 25.41 -2.65
N LEU A 522 20.40 24.93 -1.41
CA LEU A 522 20.39 23.51 -1.08
C LEU A 522 19.05 22.85 -1.40
N ALA A 523 17.94 23.52 -1.09
CA ALA A 523 16.61 23.05 -1.43
C ALA A 523 16.44 22.88 -2.96
N LEU A 524 16.92 23.83 -3.75
CA LEU A 524 16.90 23.74 -5.21
C LEU A 524 17.77 22.58 -5.73
N GLY A 525 18.95 22.38 -5.14
CA GLY A 525 19.82 21.25 -5.47
C GLY A 525 19.17 19.89 -5.15
N GLU A 526 18.47 19.78 -4.03
CA GLU A 526 17.71 18.57 -3.69
C GLU A 526 16.55 18.31 -4.65
N LEU A 527 15.81 19.35 -5.06
CA LEU A 527 14.76 19.23 -6.06
C LEU A 527 15.30 18.66 -7.37
N LEU A 528 16.47 19.13 -7.83
CA LEU A 528 17.12 18.61 -9.03
C LEU A 528 17.48 17.12 -8.85
N VAL A 529 18.18 16.76 -7.76
CA VAL A 529 18.61 15.37 -7.51
C VAL A 529 17.43 14.43 -7.24
N ALA A 530 16.25 14.95 -6.88
CA ALA A 530 15.03 14.16 -6.75
C ALA A 530 14.35 13.82 -8.10
N ILE A 531 14.65 14.54 -9.18
CA ILE A 531 14.05 14.33 -10.51
C ILE A 531 14.16 12.87 -10.99
N PRO A 532 15.33 12.20 -10.95
CA PRO A 532 15.44 10.82 -11.41
C PRO A 532 14.57 9.85 -10.60
N ARG A 533 14.34 10.11 -9.31
CA ARG A 533 13.44 9.30 -8.47
C ARG A 533 11.98 9.48 -8.89
N ILE A 534 11.60 10.71 -9.25
CA ILE A 534 10.27 11.00 -9.82
C ILE A 534 10.10 10.33 -11.19
N GLU A 535 11.14 10.35 -12.04
CA GLU A 535 11.13 9.67 -13.35
C GLU A 535 10.88 8.16 -13.19
N ARG A 536 11.34 7.55 -12.09
CA ARG A 536 11.14 6.13 -11.81
C ARG A 536 9.72 5.76 -11.41
N ILE A 537 9.01 6.62 -10.68
CA ILE A 537 7.58 6.42 -10.38
C ILE A 537 6.67 6.77 -11.58
N LYS A 538 7.16 7.57 -12.54
CA LYS A 538 6.40 8.03 -13.71
C LYS A 538 5.62 6.91 -14.44
N PRO A 539 6.17 5.72 -14.73
CA PRO A 539 5.41 4.65 -15.39
C PRO A 539 4.20 4.19 -14.58
N ILE A 540 4.29 4.18 -13.25
CA ILE A 540 3.19 3.79 -12.35
C ILE A 540 2.07 4.84 -12.40
N ILE A 541 2.40 6.13 -12.40
CA ILE A 541 1.39 7.20 -12.42
C ILE A 541 0.82 7.49 -13.82
N SER A 542 1.62 7.37 -14.87
CA SER A 542 1.21 7.74 -16.24
C SER A 542 0.45 6.64 -16.97
N THR A 543 0.58 5.38 -16.57
CA THR A 543 -0.21 4.28 -17.12
C THR A 543 -1.64 4.36 -16.60
N ALA A 544 -2.63 4.37 -17.49
CA ALA A 544 -4.05 4.31 -17.11
C ALA A 544 -4.38 2.96 -16.45
N THR A 545 -5.28 2.96 -15.47
CA THR A 545 -5.70 1.72 -14.79
C THR A 545 -6.57 0.86 -15.70
N GLU A 546 -6.58 -0.45 -15.47
CA GLU A 546 -7.42 -1.40 -16.23
C GLU A 546 -8.91 -1.11 -16.05
N ILE A 547 -9.29 -0.73 -14.82
CA ILE A 547 -10.64 -0.42 -14.41
C ILE A 547 -10.86 1.08 -14.60
N SER A 548 -11.63 1.48 -15.62
CA SER A 548 -12.07 2.87 -15.82
C SER A 548 -13.47 3.09 -15.28
N ASP A 549 -13.74 4.29 -14.75
CA ASP A 549 -15.02 4.68 -14.13
C ASP A 549 -16.21 4.67 -15.11
N GLU A 550 -15.93 4.56 -16.41
CA GLU A 550 -16.92 4.57 -17.51
C GLU A 550 -17.42 3.17 -17.90
N ARG A 551 -16.75 2.09 -17.47
CA ARG A 551 -17.12 0.72 -17.86
C ARG A 551 -18.33 0.21 -17.08
N LYS A 552 -19.28 -0.39 -17.81
CA LYS A 552 -20.55 -0.89 -17.29
C LYS A 552 -20.39 -2.25 -16.61
N SER A 553 -21.23 -2.51 -15.61
CA SER A 553 -21.37 -3.86 -15.03
C SER A 553 -21.89 -4.84 -16.09
N VAL A 554 -21.37 -6.07 -16.06
CA VAL A 554 -21.82 -7.16 -16.94
C VAL A 554 -23.23 -7.64 -16.56
N GLY A 555 -23.63 -7.51 -15.30
CA GLY A 555 -24.81 -8.21 -14.77
C GLY A 555 -24.54 -9.71 -14.63
N GLU A 556 -25.59 -10.51 -14.50
CA GLU A 556 -25.45 -11.97 -14.52
C GLU A 556 -25.03 -12.45 -15.92
N ILE A 557 -23.99 -13.28 -16.00
CA ILE A 557 -23.52 -13.90 -17.25
C ILE A 557 -24.21 -15.25 -17.49
N GLY A 558 -24.65 -15.45 -18.74
CA GLY A 558 -25.09 -16.74 -19.28
C GLY A 558 -23.93 -17.63 -19.69
N GLY A 559 -22.74 -17.08 -19.94
CA GLY A 559 -21.51 -17.84 -20.17
C GLY A 559 -21.23 -18.20 -21.64
N SER A 560 -21.86 -17.53 -22.60
CA SER A 560 -21.49 -17.64 -24.02
C SER A 560 -20.29 -16.76 -24.36
N ILE A 561 -19.45 -17.20 -25.29
CA ILE A 561 -18.21 -16.50 -25.69
C ILE A 561 -18.16 -16.41 -27.22
N GLU A 562 -17.68 -15.30 -27.75
CA GLU A 562 -17.42 -15.15 -29.19
C GLU A 562 -16.12 -14.39 -29.43
N PHE A 563 -15.23 -14.96 -30.23
CA PHE A 563 -14.08 -14.31 -30.85
C PHE A 563 -14.47 -14.02 -32.30
N ALA A 564 -14.44 -12.76 -32.70
CA ALA A 564 -14.73 -12.33 -34.07
C ALA A 564 -13.47 -11.73 -34.71
N ASN A 565 -12.87 -12.48 -35.65
CA ASN A 565 -11.70 -12.08 -36.45
C ASN A 565 -10.52 -11.57 -35.59
N VAL A 566 -10.22 -12.28 -34.52
CA VAL A 566 -9.24 -11.84 -33.51
C VAL A 566 -7.82 -12.14 -33.95
N SER A 567 -7.00 -11.09 -34.06
CA SER A 567 -5.56 -11.19 -34.28
C SER A 567 -4.79 -10.55 -33.13
N PHE A 568 -3.65 -11.13 -32.77
CA PHE A 568 -2.86 -10.66 -31.64
C PHE A 568 -1.37 -10.99 -31.76
N ARG A 569 -0.53 -10.05 -31.32
CA ARG A 569 0.91 -10.22 -31.09
C ARG A 569 1.33 -9.63 -29.74
N TYR A 570 2.39 -10.17 -29.14
CA TYR A 570 2.88 -9.70 -27.83
C TYR A 570 3.70 -8.39 -27.86
N GLY A 571 4.17 -7.98 -29.04
CA GLY A 571 4.89 -6.74 -29.25
C GLY A 571 4.78 -6.31 -30.71
N ASP A 572 4.83 -5.01 -30.97
CA ASP A 572 4.48 -4.40 -32.27
C ASP A 572 5.30 -4.96 -33.44
N SER A 573 6.55 -5.34 -33.19
CA SER A 573 7.46 -5.94 -34.19
C SER A 573 7.51 -7.46 -34.17
N GLY A 574 6.73 -8.11 -33.31
CA GLY A 574 6.69 -9.58 -33.17
C GLY A 574 5.79 -10.25 -34.22
N PRO A 575 5.91 -11.58 -34.37
CA PRO A 575 4.99 -12.36 -35.20
C PRO A 575 3.59 -12.37 -34.59
N LEU A 576 2.57 -12.51 -35.45
CA LEU A 576 1.21 -12.79 -35.01
C LEU A 576 1.18 -14.16 -34.31
N ILE A 577 0.67 -14.16 -33.09
CA ILE A 577 0.47 -15.37 -32.28
C ILE A 577 -0.92 -15.94 -32.51
N LEU A 578 -1.89 -15.07 -32.77
CA LEU A 578 -3.21 -15.42 -33.26
C LEU A 578 -3.47 -14.58 -34.51
N ASP A 579 -4.04 -15.21 -35.52
CA ASP A 579 -4.20 -14.63 -36.85
C ASP A 579 -5.60 -14.97 -37.38
N ASP A 580 -6.48 -13.97 -37.34
CA ASP A 580 -7.88 -14.06 -37.80
C ASP A 580 -8.68 -15.21 -37.17
N VAL A 581 -8.59 -15.34 -35.84
CA VAL A 581 -9.29 -16.39 -35.10
C VAL A 581 -10.75 -16.02 -34.86
N SER A 582 -11.67 -16.84 -35.41
CA SER A 582 -13.10 -16.73 -35.15
C SER A 582 -13.64 -17.99 -34.49
N LEU A 583 -14.24 -17.84 -33.31
CA LEU A 583 -14.71 -18.94 -32.47
C LEU A 583 -15.91 -18.50 -31.64
N SER A 584 -17.03 -19.20 -31.71
CA SER A 584 -18.18 -19.02 -30.82
C SER A 584 -18.33 -20.22 -29.89
N VAL A 585 -18.72 -20.01 -28.64
CA VAL A 585 -18.99 -21.04 -27.61
C VAL A 585 -20.36 -20.78 -27.02
N GLY A 586 -21.25 -21.76 -27.10
CA GLY A 586 -22.60 -21.69 -26.56
C GLY A 586 -22.64 -21.80 -25.04
N THR A 587 -23.74 -21.32 -24.44
CA THR A 587 -23.99 -21.50 -23.00
C THR A 587 -24.09 -22.98 -22.65
N GLY A 588 -23.34 -23.41 -21.63
CA GLY A 588 -23.31 -24.79 -21.14
C GLY A 588 -22.46 -25.74 -21.98
N GLU A 589 -21.88 -25.27 -23.09
CA GLU A 589 -21.06 -26.08 -23.99
C GLU A 589 -19.73 -26.47 -23.32
N TYR A 590 -19.29 -27.72 -23.54
CA TYR A 590 -17.95 -28.17 -23.23
C TYR A 590 -17.06 -28.17 -24.48
N LEU A 591 -16.24 -27.12 -24.59
CA LEU A 591 -15.26 -26.95 -25.65
C LEU A 591 -13.85 -27.39 -25.19
N ALA A 592 -13.22 -28.28 -25.94
CA ALA A 592 -11.81 -28.61 -25.80
C ALA A 592 -10.96 -27.90 -26.88
N ILE A 593 -9.85 -27.30 -26.47
CA ILE A 593 -8.86 -26.69 -27.37
C ILE A 593 -7.58 -27.52 -27.34
N VAL A 594 -7.16 -28.00 -28.51
CA VAL A 594 -5.98 -28.85 -28.69
C VAL A 594 -5.07 -28.28 -29.76
N GLY A 595 -3.78 -28.63 -29.71
CA GLY A 595 -2.81 -28.20 -30.71
C GLY A 595 -1.38 -28.24 -30.20
N PRO A 596 -0.38 -28.12 -31.08
CA PRO A 596 1.05 -28.13 -30.71
C PRO A 596 1.40 -27.07 -29.66
N SER A 597 2.54 -27.23 -28.98
CA SER A 597 3.07 -26.16 -28.12
C SER A 597 3.38 -24.91 -28.96
N GLY A 598 3.08 -23.72 -28.44
CA GLY A 598 3.29 -22.46 -29.17
C GLY A 598 2.19 -22.07 -30.17
N SER A 599 1.14 -22.87 -30.35
CA SER A 599 0.01 -22.56 -31.25
C SER A 599 -0.88 -21.37 -30.83
N GLY A 600 -0.73 -20.83 -29.62
CA GLY A 600 -1.50 -19.69 -29.13
C GLY A 600 -2.62 -20.00 -28.12
N LYS A 601 -2.78 -21.26 -27.68
CA LYS A 601 -3.85 -21.70 -26.75
C LYS A 601 -3.95 -20.87 -25.46
N SER A 602 -2.86 -20.76 -24.69
CA SER A 602 -2.85 -19.95 -23.46
C SER A 602 -3.01 -18.45 -23.74
N THR A 603 -2.66 -17.98 -24.95
CA THR A 603 -2.88 -16.59 -25.38
C THR A 603 -4.37 -16.32 -25.57
N LEU A 604 -5.16 -17.26 -26.11
CA LEU A 604 -6.62 -17.14 -26.17
C LEU A 604 -7.24 -16.93 -24.79
N PHE A 605 -6.78 -17.68 -23.78
CA PHE A 605 -7.25 -17.51 -22.40
C PHE A 605 -6.86 -16.15 -21.84
N ARG A 606 -5.64 -15.66 -22.09
CA ARG A 606 -5.20 -14.33 -21.65
C ARG A 606 -6.04 -13.21 -22.25
N LEU A 607 -6.42 -13.33 -23.52
CA LEU A 607 -7.32 -12.39 -24.19
C LEU A 607 -8.74 -12.44 -23.62
N LEU A 608 -9.29 -13.65 -23.42
CA LEU A 608 -10.62 -13.83 -22.82
C LEU A 608 -10.70 -13.28 -21.39
N LEU A 609 -9.63 -13.42 -20.61
CA LEU A 609 -9.50 -12.86 -19.27
C LEU A 609 -9.24 -11.34 -19.27
N GLY A 610 -9.04 -10.72 -20.44
CA GLY A 610 -8.70 -9.31 -20.60
C GLY A 610 -7.30 -8.92 -20.12
N PHE A 611 -6.40 -9.90 -19.91
CA PHE A 611 -5.01 -9.62 -19.55
C PHE A 611 -4.22 -9.00 -20.71
N GLU A 612 -4.61 -9.34 -21.93
CA GLU A 612 -4.10 -8.78 -23.17
C GLU A 612 -5.27 -8.22 -23.98
N LYS A 613 -4.99 -7.31 -24.91
CA LYS A 613 -5.99 -6.77 -25.84
C LYS A 613 -5.66 -7.21 -27.27
N PRO A 614 -6.65 -7.59 -28.08
CA PRO A 614 -6.41 -7.95 -29.48
C PRO A 614 -5.90 -6.73 -30.27
N GLU A 615 -5.10 -6.98 -31.31
CA GLU A 615 -4.64 -5.95 -32.26
C GLU A 615 -5.77 -5.60 -33.25
N SER A 616 -6.52 -6.62 -33.67
CA SER A 616 -7.74 -6.48 -34.47
C SER A 616 -8.79 -7.51 -34.06
N GLY A 617 -10.05 -7.25 -34.38
CA GLY A 617 -11.18 -8.09 -33.98
C GLY A 617 -11.75 -7.74 -32.61
N VAL A 618 -12.82 -8.42 -32.21
CA VAL A 618 -13.53 -8.16 -30.95
C VAL A 618 -13.86 -9.47 -30.25
N ILE A 619 -13.85 -9.44 -28.92
CA ILE A 619 -14.26 -10.58 -28.09
C ILE A 619 -15.52 -10.19 -27.33
N PHE A 620 -16.55 -11.01 -27.45
CA PHE A 620 -17.83 -10.86 -26.77
C PHE A 620 -18.01 -11.93 -25.69
N VAL A 621 -18.62 -11.53 -24.59
CA VAL A 621 -19.18 -12.43 -23.57
C VAL A 621 -20.65 -12.09 -23.43
N ASP A 622 -21.53 -13.06 -23.71
CA ASP A 622 -22.99 -12.85 -23.77
C ASP A 622 -23.40 -11.64 -24.64
N GLY A 623 -22.77 -11.53 -25.82
CA GLY A 623 -23.00 -10.45 -26.79
C GLY A 623 -22.46 -9.08 -26.38
N LYS A 624 -21.77 -8.96 -25.23
CA LYS A 624 -21.17 -7.70 -24.76
C LYS A 624 -19.66 -7.72 -25.01
N SER A 625 -19.14 -6.67 -25.65
CA SER A 625 -17.71 -6.54 -25.92
C SER A 625 -16.90 -6.40 -24.62
N LEU A 626 -15.83 -7.19 -24.49
CA LEU A 626 -14.86 -7.12 -23.38
C LEU A 626 -14.30 -5.71 -23.16
N GLU A 627 -14.24 -4.87 -24.19
CA GLU A 627 -13.71 -3.50 -24.08
C GLU A 627 -14.65 -2.55 -23.32
N THR A 628 -15.95 -2.83 -23.37
CA THR A 628 -17.00 -1.95 -22.82
C THR A 628 -17.39 -2.30 -21.38
N ILE A 629 -17.08 -3.52 -20.95
CA ILE A 629 -17.50 -4.06 -19.65
C ILE A 629 -16.38 -4.03 -18.61
N ASP A 630 -16.77 -3.99 -17.33
CA ASP A 630 -15.83 -4.12 -16.22
C ASP A 630 -15.33 -5.57 -16.10
N VAL A 631 -14.15 -5.82 -16.68
CA VAL A 631 -13.48 -7.13 -16.65
C VAL A 631 -13.18 -7.60 -15.22
N GLY A 632 -13.00 -6.67 -14.26
CA GLY A 632 -12.80 -7.02 -12.85
C GLY A 632 -14.03 -7.69 -12.24
N LEU A 633 -15.23 -7.22 -12.61
CA LEU A 633 -16.49 -7.85 -12.22
C LEU A 633 -16.71 -9.17 -12.97
N LEU A 634 -16.43 -9.21 -14.29
CA LEU A 634 -16.51 -10.45 -15.07
C LEU A 634 -15.69 -11.58 -14.43
N ARG A 635 -14.45 -11.30 -14.01
CA ARG A 635 -13.56 -12.30 -13.39
C ARG A 635 -14.09 -12.86 -12.06
N ARG A 636 -15.09 -12.23 -11.41
CA ARG A 636 -15.75 -12.80 -10.22
C ARG A 636 -16.68 -13.96 -10.58
N ASP A 637 -17.24 -13.95 -11.79
CA ASP A 637 -18.20 -14.95 -12.27
C ASP A 637 -17.55 -16.03 -13.15
N VAL A 638 -16.24 -15.91 -13.41
CA VAL A 638 -15.43 -16.84 -14.20
C VAL A 638 -14.48 -17.62 -13.30
N GLY A 639 -14.59 -18.95 -13.32
CA GLY A 639 -13.63 -19.84 -12.67
C GLY A 639 -12.42 -20.07 -13.56
N VAL A 640 -11.21 -19.89 -13.04
CA VAL A 640 -9.99 -20.00 -13.85
C VAL A 640 -8.94 -20.86 -13.16
N VAL A 641 -8.42 -21.84 -13.90
CA VAL A 641 -7.24 -22.62 -13.50
C VAL A 641 -6.18 -22.50 -14.59
N LEU A 642 -5.14 -21.69 -14.34
CA LEU A 642 -4.02 -21.53 -15.26
C LEU A 642 -2.87 -22.51 -14.93
N GLN A 643 -2.12 -22.94 -15.95
CA GLN A 643 -1.03 -23.91 -15.86
C GLN A 643 0.01 -23.59 -14.75
N ASN A 644 0.37 -22.32 -14.56
CA ASN A 644 1.37 -21.86 -13.58
C ASN A 644 0.76 -21.05 -12.42
N SER A 645 -0.44 -21.41 -11.98
CA SER A 645 -1.11 -20.71 -10.88
C SER A 645 -0.36 -20.90 -9.56
N ARG A 646 -0.14 -19.80 -8.83
CA ARG A 646 0.40 -19.83 -7.46
C ARG A 646 -0.72 -19.84 -6.42
N LEU A 647 -0.43 -20.47 -5.30
CA LEU A 647 -1.24 -20.41 -4.09
C LEU A 647 -0.79 -19.22 -3.25
N ALA A 648 -1.73 -18.61 -2.54
CA ALA A 648 -1.42 -17.55 -1.60
C ALA A 648 -0.88 -18.18 -0.30
N SER A 649 0.03 -17.48 0.37
CA SER A 649 0.41 -17.83 1.73
C SER A 649 -0.79 -17.64 2.66
N GLY A 650 -1.19 -18.70 3.36
CA GLY A 650 -2.39 -18.72 4.20
C GLY A 650 -2.90 -20.14 4.43
N SER A 651 -4.05 -20.29 5.06
CA SER A 651 -4.68 -21.60 5.23
C SER A 651 -5.22 -22.16 3.91
N VAL A 652 -5.47 -23.47 3.85
CA VAL A 652 -6.22 -24.09 2.75
C VAL A 652 -7.60 -23.44 2.60
N TYR A 653 -8.29 -23.19 3.72
CA TYR A 653 -9.57 -22.50 3.75
C TYR A 653 -9.51 -21.12 3.07
N GLU A 654 -8.49 -20.31 3.39
CA GLU A 654 -8.28 -19.00 2.76
C GLU A 654 -8.00 -19.13 1.27
N ASN A 655 -7.23 -20.14 0.85
CA ASN A 655 -6.96 -20.41 -0.56
C ASN A 655 -8.20 -20.86 -1.34
N ILE A 656 -9.07 -21.68 -0.74
CA ILE A 656 -10.35 -22.08 -1.36
C ILE A 656 -11.27 -20.87 -1.47
N CYS A 657 -11.46 -20.12 -0.38
CA CYS A 657 -12.36 -18.97 -0.37
C CYS A 657 -11.89 -17.87 -1.33
N GLY A 658 -10.60 -17.55 -1.35
CA GLY A 658 -10.08 -16.43 -2.13
C GLY A 658 -10.81 -15.13 -1.78
N ALA A 659 -11.55 -14.55 -2.73
CA ALA A 659 -12.40 -13.38 -2.51
C ALA A 659 -13.85 -13.73 -2.13
N ALA A 660 -14.25 -15.00 -2.20
CA ALA A 660 -15.57 -15.47 -1.81
C ALA A 660 -15.73 -15.47 -0.29
N GLN A 661 -16.93 -15.15 0.19
CA GLN A 661 -17.29 -15.28 1.59
C GLN A 661 -18.05 -16.59 1.80
N LEU A 662 -17.32 -17.70 1.97
CA LEU A 662 -17.90 -19.03 2.21
C LEU A 662 -17.94 -19.35 3.71
N SER A 663 -18.91 -20.15 4.15
CA SER A 663 -18.82 -20.83 5.44
C SER A 663 -17.82 -21.99 5.36
N ILE A 664 -17.37 -22.49 6.52
CA ILE A 664 -16.48 -23.66 6.56
C ILE A 664 -17.12 -24.89 5.91
N ASP A 665 -18.44 -25.08 6.08
CA ASP A 665 -19.17 -26.22 5.50
C ASP A 665 -19.26 -26.10 3.98
N GLN A 666 -19.49 -24.87 3.47
CA GLN A 666 -19.45 -24.60 2.04
C GLN A 666 -18.05 -24.83 1.46
N ALA A 667 -16.99 -24.44 2.18
CA ALA A 667 -15.63 -24.72 1.75
C ALA A 667 -15.36 -26.25 1.66
N TRP A 668 -15.91 -27.04 2.58
CA TRP A 668 -15.85 -28.50 2.51
C TRP A 668 -16.64 -29.08 1.32
N GLU A 669 -17.81 -28.52 1.01
CA GLU A 669 -18.58 -28.89 -0.18
C GLU A 669 -17.76 -28.63 -1.46
N ILE A 670 -17.16 -27.45 -1.58
CA ILE A 670 -16.28 -27.09 -2.70
C ILE A 670 -15.06 -28.02 -2.78
N ALA A 671 -14.45 -28.38 -1.64
CA ALA A 671 -13.34 -29.32 -1.61
C ALA A 671 -13.74 -30.72 -2.10
N ARG A 672 -14.96 -31.20 -1.77
CA ARG A 672 -15.50 -32.46 -2.30
C ARG A 672 -15.70 -32.41 -3.81
N LEU A 673 -16.24 -31.32 -4.34
CA LEU A 673 -16.41 -31.13 -5.79
C LEU A 673 -15.08 -31.17 -6.55
N ALA A 674 -14.00 -30.72 -5.92
CA ALA A 674 -12.65 -30.78 -6.46
C ALA A 674 -11.90 -32.10 -6.15
N GLY A 675 -12.55 -33.07 -5.49
CA GLY A 675 -11.93 -34.33 -5.07
C GLY A 675 -10.77 -34.18 -4.09
N PHE A 676 -10.79 -33.12 -3.26
CA PHE A 676 -9.74 -32.75 -2.31
C PHE A 676 -10.08 -33.04 -0.84
N ASP A 677 -11.33 -33.39 -0.57
CA ASP A 677 -11.86 -33.72 0.76
C ASP A 677 -11.04 -34.77 1.52
N ARG A 678 -10.70 -35.89 0.89
CA ARG A 678 -9.93 -36.97 1.53
C ARG A 678 -8.50 -36.56 1.88
N ASP A 679 -7.86 -35.73 1.06
CA ASP A 679 -6.55 -35.19 1.40
C ASP A 679 -6.64 -34.29 2.63
N LEU A 680 -7.68 -33.45 2.70
CA LEU A 680 -7.90 -32.56 3.83
C LEU A 680 -8.20 -33.33 5.12
N GLU A 681 -8.98 -34.40 5.06
CA GLU A 681 -9.21 -35.29 6.21
C GLU A 681 -7.90 -35.91 6.73
N ALA A 682 -6.95 -36.21 5.84
CA ALA A 682 -5.64 -36.75 6.19
C ALA A 682 -4.65 -35.68 6.70
N MET A 683 -4.92 -34.39 6.51
CA MET A 683 -4.06 -33.32 6.99
C MET A 683 -4.32 -33.05 8.49
N PRO A 684 -3.28 -32.91 9.34
CA PRO A 684 -3.44 -32.72 10.79
C PRO A 684 -4.33 -31.53 11.18
N MET A 685 -4.32 -30.45 10.39
CA MET A 685 -5.13 -29.26 10.62
C MET A 685 -6.28 -29.09 9.60
N GLY A 686 -6.52 -30.08 8.74
CA GLY A 686 -7.54 -30.06 7.69
C GLY A 686 -7.58 -28.75 6.91
N MET A 687 -8.74 -28.09 6.91
CA MET A 687 -8.95 -26.79 6.28
C MET A 687 -8.04 -25.66 6.77
N GLN A 688 -7.52 -25.75 7.99
CA GLN A 688 -6.62 -24.74 8.56
C GLN A 688 -5.15 -25.00 8.25
N THR A 689 -4.83 -26.09 7.54
CA THR A 689 -3.46 -26.41 7.14
C THR A 689 -2.83 -25.23 6.39
N LEU A 690 -1.66 -24.80 6.84
CA LEU A 690 -0.98 -23.63 6.30
C LEU A 690 -0.22 -24.00 5.03
N VAL A 691 -0.48 -23.26 3.96
CA VAL A 691 0.24 -23.26 2.71
C VAL A 691 1.08 -21.98 2.66
N ALA A 692 2.37 -22.10 2.36
CA ALA A 692 3.26 -20.95 2.19
C ALA A 692 3.81 -20.92 0.76
N GLU A 693 3.87 -19.73 0.16
CA GLU A 693 4.47 -19.54 -1.15
C GLU A 693 5.97 -19.92 -1.11
N GLY A 694 6.42 -20.72 -2.08
CA GLY A 694 7.82 -21.16 -2.19
C GLY A 694 8.21 -22.34 -1.30
N VAL A 695 7.35 -22.79 -0.38
CA VAL A 695 7.54 -24.02 0.39
C VAL A 695 6.65 -25.11 -0.19
N ASN A 696 7.25 -26.22 -0.62
CA ASN A 696 6.50 -27.39 -1.12
C ASN A 696 5.81 -28.13 0.04
N THR A 697 4.70 -27.57 0.52
CA THR A 697 3.81 -28.18 1.51
C THR A 697 2.84 -29.19 0.88
N LEU A 698 2.50 -29.00 -0.40
CA LEU A 698 1.53 -29.82 -1.14
C LEU A 698 2.16 -30.51 -2.35
N SER A 699 1.71 -31.74 -2.62
CA SER A 699 2.04 -32.46 -3.86
C SER A 699 1.47 -31.74 -5.09
N GLY A 700 1.95 -32.10 -6.29
CA GLY A 700 1.46 -31.52 -7.55
C GLY A 700 -0.05 -31.69 -7.76
N GLY A 701 -0.56 -32.90 -7.52
CA GLY A 701 -2.00 -33.21 -7.62
C GLY A 701 -2.84 -32.53 -6.55
N GLN A 702 -2.34 -32.43 -5.30
CA GLN A 702 -3.02 -31.70 -4.22
C GLN A 702 -3.13 -30.21 -4.54
N ARG A 703 -2.05 -29.61 -5.07
CA ARG A 703 -2.03 -28.22 -5.51
C ARG A 703 -3.04 -27.96 -6.62
N GLN A 704 -3.11 -28.83 -7.63
CA GLN A 704 -4.09 -28.70 -8.71
C GLN A 704 -5.53 -28.79 -8.20
N ARG A 705 -5.84 -29.74 -7.31
CA ARG A 705 -7.18 -29.84 -6.71
C ARG A 705 -7.56 -28.62 -5.88
N LEU A 706 -6.64 -28.06 -5.11
CA LEU A 706 -6.86 -26.81 -4.39
C LEU A 706 -7.13 -25.62 -5.35
N LEU A 707 -6.42 -25.56 -6.48
CA LEU A 707 -6.68 -24.54 -7.51
C LEU A 707 -8.06 -24.70 -8.17
N ILE A 708 -8.48 -25.94 -8.42
CA ILE A 708 -9.81 -26.26 -8.96
C ILE A 708 -10.89 -25.89 -7.93
N ALA A 709 -10.70 -26.25 -6.66
CA ALA A 709 -11.59 -25.85 -5.57
C ALA A 709 -11.75 -24.31 -5.51
N ARG A 710 -10.64 -23.57 -5.60
CA ARG A 710 -10.65 -22.10 -5.65
C ARG A 710 -11.42 -21.56 -6.86
N ALA A 711 -11.29 -22.18 -8.04
CA ALA A 711 -12.03 -21.77 -9.23
C ALA A 711 -13.55 -22.02 -9.09
N LEU A 712 -13.94 -23.06 -8.34
CA LEU A 712 -15.35 -23.39 -8.10
C LEU A 712 -15.98 -22.61 -6.93
N ALA A 713 -15.18 -21.94 -6.10
CA ALA A 713 -15.63 -21.25 -4.89
C ALA A 713 -16.73 -20.20 -5.13
N HIS A 714 -16.70 -19.52 -6.29
CA HIS A 714 -17.70 -18.54 -6.69
C HIS A 714 -18.91 -19.13 -7.45
N ARG A 715 -18.96 -20.46 -7.62
CA ARG A 715 -19.98 -21.15 -8.46
C ARG A 715 -20.10 -20.51 -9.86
N PRO A 716 -19.00 -20.51 -10.64
CA PRO A 716 -18.93 -19.76 -11.89
C PRO A 716 -19.87 -20.32 -12.97
N ARG A 717 -20.30 -19.45 -13.88
CA ARG A 717 -21.06 -19.83 -15.08
C ARG A 717 -20.16 -20.21 -16.25
N LEU A 718 -18.91 -19.72 -16.23
CA LEU A 718 -17.87 -20.01 -17.19
C LEU A 718 -16.62 -20.54 -16.46
N LEU A 719 -16.14 -21.71 -16.86
CA LEU A 719 -14.94 -22.33 -16.30
C LEU A 719 -13.86 -22.48 -17.38
N LEU A 720 -12.69 -21.89 -17.12
CA LEU A 720 -11.51 -21.92 -17.99
C LEU A 720 -10.41 -22.75 -17.34
N MET A 721 -9.98 -23.82 -18.00
CA MET A 721 -8.95 -24.74 -17.47
C MET A 721 -7.80 -24.93 -18.45
N ASP A 722 -6.61 -24.47 -18.08
CA ASP A 722 -5.38 -24.65 -18.86
C ASP A 722 -4.54 -25.75 -18.25
N GLU A 723 -4.58 -26.95 -18.85
CA GLU A 723 -3.90 -28.16 -18.36
C GLU A 723 -4.18 -28.52 -16.88
N ALA A 724 -5.32 -28.10 -16.35
CA ALA A 724 -5.62 -28.19 -14.91
C ALA A 724 -5.60 -29.62 -14.33
N THR A 725 -5.77 -30.65 -15.17
CA THR A 725 -5.79 -32.06 -14.76
C THR A 725 -4.52 -32.83 -15.12
N SER A 726 -3.46 -32.15 -15.57
CA SER A 726 -2.24 -32.80 -16.08
C SER A 726 -1.40 -33.49 -15.00
N ALA A 727 -1.47 -33.05 -13.74
CA ALA A 727 -0.76 -33.66 -12.61
C ALA A 727 -1.69 -34.51 -11.71
N LEU A 728 -2.95 -34.69 -12.13
CA LEU A 728 -3.90 -35.59 -11.49
C LEU A 728 -3.72 -37.01 -12.01
N ASP A 729 -3.83 -37.98 -11.10
CA ASP A 729 -3.99 -39.38 -11.47
C ASP A 729 -5.37 -39.62 -12.11
N ASN A 730 -5.51 -40.72 -12.85
CA ASN A 730 -6.71 -41.00 -13.64
C ASN A 730 -7.99 -41.05 -12.78
N ARG A 731 -7.92 -41.57 -11.54
CA ARG A 731 -9.07 -41.67 -10.65
C ARG A 731 -9.50 -40.29 -10.17
N SER A 732 -8.57 -39.47 -9.70
CA SER A 732 -8.87 -38.10 -9.27
C SER A 732 -9.38 -37.23 -10.43
N GLN A 733 -8.81 -37.39 -11.63
CA GLN A 733 -9.28 -36.70 -12.83
C GLN A 733 -10.74 -37.07 -13.16
N ALA A 734 -11.10 -38.36 -13.09
CA ALA A 734 -12.47 -38.80 -13.33
C ALA A 734 -13.47 -38.22 -12.33
N ILE A 735 -13.12 -38.21 -11.04
CA ILE A 735 -13.95 -37.62 -9.97
C ILE A 735 -14.22 -36.13 -10.23
N VAL A 736 -13.19 -35.37 -10.57
CA VAL A 736 -13.31 -33.94 -10.86
C VAL A 736 -14.17 -33.71 -12.10
N SER A 737 -13.93 -34.46 -13.18
CA SER A 737 -14.69 -34.34 -14.43
C SER A 737 -16.19 -34.63 -14.22
N ASP A 738 -16.51 -35.72 -13.51
CA ASP A 738 -17.88 -36.12 -13.20
C ASP A 738 -18.57 -35.14 -12.22
N SER A 739 -17.81 -34.55 -11.30
CA SER A 739 -18.37 -33.54 -10.39
C SER A 739 -18.72 -32.25 -11.13
N ILE A 740 -17.86 -31.82 -12.06
CA ILE A 740 -18.06 -30.60 -12.84
C ILE A 740 -19.15 -30.78 -13.90
N SER A 741 -19.26 -31.96 -14.52
CA SER A 741 -20.26 -32.24 -15.57
C SER A 741 -21.71 -32.15 -15.10
N ARG A 742 -21.96 -32.28 -13.80
CA ARG A 742 -23.30 -32.18 -13.18
C ARG A 742 -23.83 -30.74 -13.12
N PHE A 743 -22.98 -29.75 -13.38
CA PHE A 743 -23.37 -28.34 -13.37
C PHE A 743 -23.63 -27.83 -14.79
N ASN A 744 -24.68 -27.04 -14.96
CA ASN A 744 -24.96 -26.34 -16.20
C ASN A 744 -24.06 -25.09 -16.30
N LEU A 745 -22.81 -25.28 -16.71
CA LEU A 745 -21.81 -24.22 -16.88
C LEU A 745 -21.01 -24.43 -18.18
N THR A 746 -20.62 -23.34 -18.83
CA THR A 746 -19.79 -23.37 -20.04
C THR A 746 -18.35 -23.72 -19.64
N ARG A 747 -17.75 -24.68 -20.33
CA ARG A 747 -16.41 -25.19 -20.04
C ARG A 747 -15.52 -25.00 -21.25
N VAL A 748 -14.41 -24.29 -21.06
CA VAL A 748 -13.35 -24.20 -22.08
C VAL A 748 -12.08 -24.78 -21.48
N VAL A 749 -11.59 -25.87 -22.07
CA VAL A 749 -10.45 -26.61 -21.53
C VAL A 749 -9.36 -26.73 -22.58
N ILE A 750 -8.16 -26.25 -22.26
CA ILE A 750 -6.95 -26.55 -23.04
C ILE A 750 -6.44 -27.91 -22.57
N ALA A 751 -6.52 -28.90 -23.45
CA ALA A 751 -6.27 -30.29 -23.09
C ALA A 751 -5.06 -30.84 -23.84
N HIS A 752 -4.24 -31.58 -23.08
CA HIS A 752 -3.10 -32.34 -23.59
C HIS A 752 -3.25 -33.85 -23.38
N ARG A 753 -4.36 -34.31 -22.77
CA ARG A 753 -4.69 -35.73 -22.56
C ARG A 753 -5.93 -36.10 -23.36
N LEU A 754 -5.87 -37.21 -24.08
CA LEU A 754 -6.97 -37.70 -24.91
C LEU A 754 -8.25 -37.94 -24.10
N SER A 755 -8.13 -38.47 -22.89
CA SER A 755 -9.27 -38.72 -21.98
C SER A 755 -10.06 -37.46 -21.62
N THR A 756 -9.39 -36.30 -21.53
CA THR A 756 -10.05 -35.02 -21.29
C THR A 756 -10.81 -34.56 -22.53
N VAL A 757 -10.24 -34.77 -23.72
CA VAL A 757 -10.79 -34.29 -24.99
C VAL A 757 -11.98 -35.14 -25.46
N GLN A 758 -11.96 -36.45 -25.19
CA GLN A 758 -13.01 -37.38 -25.61
C GLN A 758 -14.40 -37.04 -25.05
N SER A 759 -14.45 -36.39 -23.89
CA SER A 759 -15.70 -36.00 -23.21
C SER A 759 -16.22 -34.63 -23.62
N ALA A 760 -15.54 -33.92 -24.53
CA ALA A 760 -15.95 -32.61 -25.00
C ALA A 760 -17.05 -32.69 -26.06
N ASP A 761 -18.00 -31.75 -26.02
CA ASP A 761 -19.06 -31.61 -27.01
C ASP A 761 -18.48 -31.20 -28.37
N ARG A 762 -17.47 -30.33 -28.33
CA ARG A 762 -16.75 -29.85 -29.50
C ARG A 762 -15.27 -29.68 -29.22
N ILE A 763 -14.47 -29.93 -30.24
CA ILE A 763 -13.00 -29.83 -30.19
C ILE A 763 -12.56 -28.82 -31.25
N VAL A 764 -11.68 -27.91 -30.87
CA VAL A 764 -11.03 -26.94 -31.76
C VAL A 764 -9.54 -27.22 -31.78
N VAL A 765 -9.01 -27.44 -32.99
CA VAL A 765 -7.58 -27.66 -33.23
C VAL A 765 -6.95 -26.35 -33.68
N LEU A 766 -6.00 -25.86 -32.89
CA LEU A 766 -5.27 -24.63 -33.14
C LEU A 766 -3.85 -24.97 -33.62
N ASP A 767 -3.45 -24.41 -34.76
CA ASP A 767 -2.10 -24.55 -35.30
C ASP A 767 -1.63 -23.24 -35.94
N GLY A 768 -0.37 -22.87 -35.70
CA GLY A 768 0.19 -21.61 -36.21
C GLY A 768 -0.62 -20.34 -35.91
N GLY A 769 -1.40 -20.31 -34.82
CA GLY A 769 -2.25 -19.18 -34.47
C GLY A 769 -3.61 -19.13 -35.20
N ARG A 770 -3.96 -20.18 -35.96
CA ARG A 770 -5.22 -20.29 -36.72
C ARG A 770 -6.01 -21.54 -36.31
N ILE A 771 -7.32 -21.48 -36.41
CA ILE A 771 -8.19 -22.66 -36.22
C ILE A 771 -8.15 -23.48 -37.52
N VAL A 772 -7.62 -24.71 -37.43
CA VAL A 772 -7.43 -25.58 -38.60
C VAL A 772 -8.48 -26.69 -38.71
N GLN A 773 -9.02 -27.15 -37.58
CA GLN A 773 -10.09 -28.15 -37.56
C GLN A 773 -11.06 -27.85 -36.40
N THR A 774 -12.34 -28.19 -36.60
CA THR A 774 -13.38 -28.12 -35.56
C THR A 774 -14.39 -29.23 -35.79
N GLY A 775 -14.83 -29.89 -34.72
CA GLY A 775 -15.82 -30.97 -34.79
C GLY A 775 -15.93 -31.74 -33.49
N SER A 776 -16.75 -32.80 -33.49
CA SER A 776 -16.79 -33.76 -32.38
C SER A 776 -15.59 -34.72 -32.42
N PHE A 777 -15.36 -35.46 -31.33
CA PHE A 777 -14.28 -36.46 -31.26
C PHE A 777 -14.36 -37.48 -32.40
N ALA A 778 -15.56 -38.03 -32.67
CA ALA A 778 -15.75 -39.03 -33.71
C ALA A 778 -15.49 -38.47 -35.12
N GLU A 779 -15.93 -37.23 -35.38
CA GLU A 779 -15.72 -36.55 -36.67
C GLU A 779 -14.25 -36.26 -36.95
N LEU A 780 -13.50 -35.82 -35.94
CA LEU A 780 -12.09 -35.49 -36.10
C LEU A 780 -11.19 -36.73 -36.15
N MET A 781 -11.56 -37.83 -35.48
CA MET A 781 -10.85 -39.12 -35.61
C MET A 781 -11.06 -39.77 -36.99
N ALA A 782 -12.24 -39.57 -37.60
CA ALA A 782 -12.55 -40.14 -38.91
C ALA A 782 -11.88 -39.40 -40.08
N ARG A 783 -11.31 -38.21 -39.84
CA ARG A 783 -10.66 -37.39 -40.85
C ARG A 783 -9.14 -37.39 -40.62
N PRO A 784 -8.31 -37.65 -41.65
CA PRO A 784 -6.87 -37.47 -41.51
C PRO A 784 -6.57 -36.00 -41.20
N GLY A 785 -5.68 -35.76 -40.24
CA GLY A 785 -5.27 -34.41 -39.84
C GLY A 785 -4.60 -34.36 -38.48
N LEU A 786 -4.25 -33.14 -38.06
CA LEU A 786 -3.49 -32.86 -36.82
C LEU A 786 -4.12 -33.47 -35.57
N PHE A 787 -5.45 -33.54 -35.50
CA PHE A 787 -6.12 -34.18 -34.36
C PHE A 787 -5.92 -35.69 -34.32
N ALA A 788 -6.09 -36.39 -35.43
CA ALA A 788 -5.93 -37.83 -35.51
C ALA A 788 -4.47 -38.22 -35.16
N ASP A 789 -3.49 -37.50 -35.70
CA ASP A 789 -2.06 -37.68 -35.36
C ASP A 789 -1.79 -37.47 -33.86
N PHE A 790 -2.44 -36.47 -33.26
CA PHE A 790 -2.33 -36.21 -31.82
C PHE A 790 -2.94 -37.36 -30.99
N ALA A 791 -4.09 -37.88 -31.40
CA ALA A 791 -4.78 -38.96 -30.71
C ALA A 791 -4.04 -40.29 -30.83
N GLU A 792 -3.57 -40.66 -32.02
CA GLU A 792 -2.80 -41.89 -32.25
C GLU A 792 -1.54 -41.94 -31.37
N ARG A 793 -0.81 -40.83 -31.26
CA ARG A 793 0.39 -40.74 -30.41
C ARG A 793 0.13 -40.97 -28.91
N GLN A 794 -1.11 -40.84 -28.45
CA GLN A 794 -1.50 -41.08 -27.06
C GLN A 794 -2.19 -42.42 -26.83
N LEU A 795 -2.55 -43.13 -27.91
CA LEU A 795 -3.10 -44.47 -27.85
C LEU A 795 -2.00 -45.55 -27.88
N ILE A 796 -0.81 -45.19 -28.36
CA ILE A 796 0.45 -45.98 -28.27
C ILE A 796 1.05 -45.80 -26.87
#